data_AF-A0A914UQI4-F1
#
_entry.id   AF-A0A914UQI4-F1
#
_cell.length_a   1.000
_cell.length_b   1.000
_cell.length_c   1.000
_cell.angle_alpha   90.00
_cell.angle_beta   90.00
_cell.angle_gamma   90.00
#
_symmetry.space_group_name_H-M   'P 1'
#
loop_
_entity.id
_entity.type
_entity.pdbx_description
1 polymer ?
#
loop_
_entity_poly.entity_id
_entity_poly.type
_entity_poly.pdbx_seq_one_letter_code
_entity_poly.pdbx_strand_id
1 'polypeptide(L)'
;MAGSQDALVLVTGASGYLATHCVQQLLNAGYKVRGTVRSVENEEKIAPLKALKGSERLQLVEADLTSEDGWDSAMKEVTFVLHTASPLPGLTATDDSTITAAVFGTLNVLKAATKAPTVKRVVLTSSSNALMDYDKLRAHPDHVFSEVDWPANLDNLSTYAVSKVKAERAALDFVDQLTADQHKFELVVIVPFLIFGPTLTDAVGASLGMLHGFLTKPMAKLPNISIPSIDVRDVAKAHILAMTAAGAAGERIAVVYQPSYRMTQLGHDLNEEFSSQGFSIPTEEMKQDDDTSALNPHLQILLKQRPYGADIKIDTTKMKKILGMDKLIDMKTSVIDSAYSFFERNIVEKREVVLVTGASGYLATHCVQQLLNAGYKVRGTVRNLKNETKIAPLKALKGSECLELVEADLTNEDGWDSAMKDVTFVLHTASPLPGLSSADESTITTAVSGVLNVLKAAAKARTVKRVVLTSSGLAILDFDKLRANPDYVYSETDWPENLDKLVTYGVSKVKAERAAWDFVKQLTADQHKFELVVINPFLIFGPTLTDVVGTSLGMVQRYLTKPMAKLPKICIPSVDVRDVAKAHILAMTAAGAAGERIAVLYQPSYWMTQLGRDLSEEFSSQGFDIPTEELKEDDDRSALDPQTQAMLKQRPYGADVKVDTTKMKKILGMDKLIDMKSSVIDSAYSMFERNIVEKREVVLVTGASGYLATHCVQQLLNAGYKVRGTVRSVENEEKIAPLKALKGSERLQLVEADLTSEDGWDSALKDVTFVLHTASPFPAPSAADESTIKTAVSGALNVLKAAAKAPTVKRVVLTSSGLAIMDFDKLRAHPDHVFSEADWPENLDNLATYAVSKVKAERAAWDFVKQLTADQHKFELVVINPLIILGPTLTDTVGSSVAMVQRFLTKPMAKLPKICVPSVDVRDVAKAHILAMTAAGAAGERIVVAYQPSYWMTQMARDLNAEFSSQGFVIPTEEMKQDDDTSGLDPHTQATLKQRPYGVDIKFDTTKMKKILGMDKLIDIKSSVIESAYSLIERNIVEKREGYRGPKNYNRLDHKLCRFLKR
;
A
#
# COMPACT_ATOMS: atom_id res chain seq x y z
N MET A 1 -17.73 -37.54 -15.51
CA MET A 1 -16.94 -36.36 -15.95
C MET A 1 -15.52 -36.39 -15.37
N ALA A 2 -14.77 -37.51 -15.48
CA ALA A 2 -13.44 -37.64 -14.86
C ALA A 2 -12.26 -37.38 -15.83
N GLY A 3 -12.53 -37.05 -17.10
CA GLY A 3 -11.51 -36.82 -18.14
C GLY A 3 -11.34 -35.36 -18.60
N SER A 4 -12.10 -34.39 -18.05
CA SER A 4 -12.09 -32.99 -18.54
C SER A 4 -11.31 -32.00 -17.65
N GLN A 5 -10.92 -32.38 -16.44
CA GLN A 5 -10.33 -31.44 -15.45
C GLN A 5 -8.88 -31.01 -15.77
N ASP A 6 -8.18 -31.73 -16.65
CA ASP A 6 -6.84 -31.34 -17.13
C ASP A 6 -6.88 -30.36 -18.32
N ALA A 7 -8.08 -30.06 -18.85
CA ALA A 7 -8.23 -29.12 -19.96
C ALA A 7 -7.85 -27.70 -19.53
N LEU A 8 -7.12 -27.00 -20.41
CA LEU A 8 -6.81 -25.59 -20.25
C LEU A 8 -7.96 -24.73 -20.76
N VAL A 9 -8.49 -23.87 -19.89
CA VAL A 9 -9.59 -22.95 -20.21
C VAL A 9 -9.05 -21.52 -20.24
N LEU A 10 -9.25 -20.82 -21.37
CA LEU A 10 -8.92 -19.40 -21.50
C LEU A 10 -10.11 -18.54 -21.06
N VAL A 11 -9.90 -17.61 -20.14
CA VAL A 11 -10.90 -16.60 -19.75
C VAL A 11 -10.40 -15.22 -20.17
N THR A 12 -11.11 -14.56 -21.08
CA THR A 12 -10.66 -13.25 -21.59
C THR A 12 -10.98 -12.13 -20.60
N GLY A 13 -10.04 -11.22 -20.36
CA GLY A 13 -10.25 -10.08 -19.46
C GLY A 13 -10.46 -10.53 -18.02
N ALA A 14 -9.59 -11.42 -17.54
CA ALA A 14 -9.71 -12.17 -16.29
C ALA A 14 -9.92 -11.30 -15.06
N SER A 15 -9.44 -10.04 -15.06
CA SER A 15 -9.63 -9.09 -13.96
C SER A 15 -11.00 -8.38 -13.97
N GLY A 16 -11.89 -8.71 -14.90
CA GLY A 16 -13.24 -8.14 -15.01
C GLY A 16 -14.24 -8.81 -14.06
N TYR A 17 -15.34 -8.10 -13.76
CA TYR A 17 -16.35 -8.54 -12.78
C TYR A 17 -16.84 -9.99 -12.98
N LEU A 18 -17.43 -10.32 -14.14
CA LEU A 18 -17.86 -11.69 -14.45
C LEU A 18 -16.69 -12.66 -14.64
N ALA A 19 -15.61 -12.19 -15.26
CA ALA A 19 -14.46 -13.00 -15.61
C ALA A 19 -13.77 -13.59 -14.37
N THR A 20 -13.59 -12.79 -13.31
CA THR A 20 -13.00 -13.25 -12.04
C THR A 20 -13.83 -14.36 -11.40
N HIS A 21 -15.16 -14.30 -11.49
CA HIS A 21 -16.04 -15.39 -11.03
C HIS A 21 -15.91 -16.66 -11.88
N CYS A 22 -15.78 -16.52 -13.20
CA CYS A 22 -15.50 -17.65 -14.09
C CYS A 22 -14.15 -18.31 -13.71
N VAL A 23 -13.11 -17.51 -13.50
CA VAL A 23 -11.80 -17.99 -13.05
C VAL A 23 -11.93 -18.74 -11.72
N GLN A 24 -12.54 -18.12 -10.69
CA GLN A 24 -12.66 -18.75 -9.38
C GLN A 24 -13.44 -20.07 -9.42
N GLN A 25 -14.54 -20.15 -10.18
CA GLN A 25 -15.31 -21.39 -10.30
C GLN A 25 -14.59 -22.47 -11.12
N LEU A 26 -13.86 -22.11 -12.18
CA LEU A 26 -13.01 -23.05 -12.92
C LEU A 26 -11.91 -23.63 -12.04
N LEU A 27 -11.21 -22.78 -11.26
CA LEU A 27 -10.19 -23.22 -10.30
C LEU A 27 -10.78 -24.15 -9.23
N ASN A 28 -11.95 -23.82 -8.68
CA ASN A 28 -12.66 -24.66 -7.72
C ASN A 28 -13.08 -26.01 -8.33
N ALA A 29 -13.39 -26.04 -9.62
CA ALA A 29 -13.72 -27.25 -10.37
C ALA A 29 -12.48 -28.06 -10.82
N GLY A 30 -11.26 -27.57 -10.54
CA GLY A 30 -9.99 -28.24 -10.78
C GLY A 30 -9.32 -27.95 -12.12
N TYR A 31 -9.90 -27.09 -12.96
CA TYR A 31 -9.37 -26.76 -14.28
C TYR A 31 -8.06 -25.97 -14.20
N LYS A 32 -7.21 -26.12 -15.24
CA LYS A 32 -6.14 -25.17 -15.51
C LYS A 32 -6.75 -23.95 -16.20
N VAL A 33 -6.41 -22.76 -15.72
CA VAL A 33 -7.01 -21.52 -16.23
C VAL A 33 -5.91 -20.62 -16.78
N ARG A 34 -6.10 -20.13 -17.99
CA ARG A 34 -5.34 -19.00 -18.52
C ARG A 34 -6.22 -17.76 -18.54
N GLY A 35 -5.80 -16.70 -17.87
CA GLY A 35 -6.52 -15.42 -17.85
C GLY A 35 -5.80 -14.38 -18.68
N THR A 36 -6.51 -13.70 -19.60
CA THR A 36 -5.90 -12.53 -20.28
C THR A 36 -6.10 -11.25 -19.48
N VAL A 37 -5.05 -10.45 -19.36
CA VAL A 37 -5.08 -9.09 -18.80
C VAL A 37 -4.35 -8.15 -19.76
N ARG A 38 -4.61 -6.84 -19.67
CA ARG A 38 -3.89 -5.87 -20.52
C ARG A 38 -2.42 -5.74 -20.16
N SER A 39 -2.09 -5.90 -18.88
CA SER A 39 -0.72 -5.90 -18.40
C SER A 39 -0.60 -6.79 -17.16
N VAL A 40 0.39 -7.68 -17.15
CA VAL A 40 0.73 -8.51 -15.99
C VAL A 40 1.56 -7.77 -14.95
N GLU A 41 2.02 -6.56 -15.27
CA GLU A 41 2.73 -5.68 -14.35
C GLU A 41 1.79 -4.85 -13.46
N ASN A 42 0.50 -4.80 -13.80
CA ASN A 42 -0.50 -4.08 -13.01
C ASN A 42 -0.90 -4.89 -11.77
N GLU A 43 -0.08 -4.80 -10.71
CA GLU A 43 -0.28 -5.51 -9.44
C GLU A 43 -1.68 -5.28 -8.83
N GLU A 44 -2.20 -4.06 -8.89
CA GLU A 44 -3.52 -3.70 -8.35
C GLU A 44 -4.64 -4.53 -9.00
N LYS A 45 -4.59 -4.73 -10.32
CA LYS A 45 -5.60 -5.50 -11.06
C LYS A 45 -5.44 -7.01 -10.95
N ILE A 46 -4.22 -7.51 -10.72
CA ILE A 46 -3.94 -8.95 -10.67
C ILE A 46 -3.89 -9.49 -9.24
N ALA A 47 -3.66 -8.66 -8.22
CA ALA A 47 -3.61 -9.10 -6.83
C ALA A 47 -4.87 -9.87 -6.39
N PRO A 48 -6.10 -9.44 -6.75
CA PRO A 48 -7.30 -10.22 -6.44
C PRO A 48 -7.31 -11.59 -7.10
N LEU A 49 -6.79 -11.72 -8.34
CA LEU A 49 -6.68 -12.99 -9.05
C LEU A 49 -5.67 -13.94 -8.41
N LYS A 50 -4.52 -13.41 -7.97
CA LYS A 50 -3.50 -14.18 -7.24
C LYS A 50 -3.98 -14.66 -5.88
N ALA A 51 -4.89 -13.92 -5.24
CA ALA A 51 -5.48 -14.27 -3.95
C ALA A 51 -6.61 -15.31 -4.03
N LEU A 52 -7.08 -15.68 -5.23
CA LEU A 52 -8.12 -16.70 -5.39
C LEU A 52 -7.65 -18.07 -4.89
N LYS A 53 -8.58 -18.84 -4.34
CA LYS A 53 -8.29 -20.24 -3.96
C LYS A 53 -8.03 -21.05 -5.23
N GLY A 54 -6.91 -21.78 -5.26
CA GLY A 54 -6.48 -22.57 -6.41
C GLY A 54 -5.65 -21.79 -7.44
N SER A 55 -5.19 -20.57 -7.12
CA SER A 55 -4.46 -19.70 -8.05
C SER A 55 -3.14 -20.29 -8.56
N GLU A 56 -2.61 -21.36 -7.96
CA GLU A 56 -1.49 -22.12 -8.50
C GLU A 56 -1.77 -22.76 -9.88
N ARG A 57 -3.05 -22.90 -10.24
CA ARG A 57 -3.50 -23.38 -11.57
C ARG A 57 -3.87 -22.23 -12.53
N LEU A 58 -3.66 -20.98 -12.12
CA LEU A 58 -3.93 -19.79 -12.91
C LEU A 58 -2.65 -19.26 -13.55
N GLN A 59 -2.65 -19.16 -14.89
CA GLN A 59 -1.62 -18.47 -15.66
C GLN A 59 -2.20 -17.15 -16.20
N LEU A 60 -1.53 -16.02 -15.92
CA LEU A 60 -1.90 -14.74 -16.53
C LEU A 60 -1.03 -14.47 -17.76
N VAL A 61 -1.64 -14.00 -18.83
CA VAL A 61 -0.94 -13.60 -20.08
C VAL A 61 -1.46 -12.25 -20.55
N GLU A 62 -0.61 -11.51 -21.26
CA GLU A 62 -1.00 -10.22 -21.84
C GLU A 62 -1.69 -10.42 -23.18
N ALA A 63 -2.90 -9.85 -23.30
CA ALA A 63 -3.61 -9.69 -24.57
C ALA A 63 -4.61 -8.55 -24.44
N ASP A 64 -4.68 -7.68 -25.45
CA ASP A 64 -5.68 -6.61 -25.54
C ASP A 64 -6.68 -6.91 -26.65
N LEU A 65 -7.96 -6.68 -26.39
CA LEU A 65 -9.02 -6.84 -27.40
C LEU A 65 -8.86 -5.86 -28.56
N THR A 66 -8.16 -4.75 -28.37
CA THR A 66 -7.92 -3.75 -29.42
C THR A 66 -6.69 -4.06 -30.28
N SER A 67 -5.95 -5.13 -29.98
CA SER A 67 -4.80 -5.60 -30.76
C SER A 67 -4.98 -7.07 -31.19
N GLU A 68 -4.31 -7.47 -32.27
CA GLU A 68 -4.16 -8.89 -32.63
C GLU A 68 -2.97 -9.55 -31.88
N ASP A 69 -2.12 -8.76 -31.22
CA ASP A 69 -0.95 -9.24 -30.49
C ASP A 69 -1.32 -10.01 -29.21
N GLY A 70 -0.51 -11.00 -28.87
CA GLY A 70 -0.64 -11.80 -27.65
C GLY A 70 -1.70 -12.90 -27.72
N TRP A 71 -2.66 -12.84 -28.66
CA TRP A 71 -3.74 -13.83 -28.77
C TRP A 71 -3.26 -15.23 -29.17
N ASP A 72 -2.27 -15.35 -30.05
CA ASP A 72 -1.70 -16.66 -30.44
C ASP A 72 -1.04 -17.35 -29.22
N SER A 73 -0.33 -16.60 -28.39
CA SER A 73 0.24 -17.08 -27.12
C SER A 73 -0.86 -17.45 -26.11
N ALA A 74 -1.89 -16.63 -26.01
CA ALA A 74 -3.03 -16.87 -25.14
C ALA A 74 -3.78 -18.18 -25.51
N MET A 75 -3.96 -18.45 -26.80
CA MET A 75 -4.70 -19.62 -27.31
C MET A 75 -3.91 -20.93 -27.33
N LYS A 76 -2.59 -20.89 -27.09
CA LYS A 76 -1.74 -22.09 -27.13
C LYS A 76 -2.23 -23.18 -26.17
N GLU A 77 -2.51 -24.38 -26.69
CA GLU A 77 -2.99 -25.55 -25.92
C GLU A 77 -4.34 -25.36 -25.22
N VAL A 78 -5.09 -24.30 -25.55
CA VAL A 78 -6.40 -24.04 -24.98
C VAL A 78 -7.41 -25.02 -25.58
N THR A 79 -8.23 -25.63 -24.73
CA THR A 79 -9.34 -26.50 -25.16
C THR A 79 -10.65 -25.73 -25.28
N PHE A 80 -10.85 -24.76 -24.39
CA PHE A 80 -12.09 -24.01 -24.28
C PHE A 80 -11.83 -22.53 -24.01
N VAL A 81 -12.65 -21.66 -24.59
CA VAL A 81 -12.54 -20.21 -24.41
C VAL A 81 -13.84 -19.67 -23.80
N LEU A 82 -13.73 -18.94 -22.68
CA LEU A 82 -14.81 -18.12 -22.13
C LEU A 82 -14.51 -16.65 -22.49
N HIS A 83 -15.18 -16.15 -23.53
CA HIS A 83 -15.01 -14.78 -23.99
C HIS A 83 -15.96 -13.83 -23.26
N THR A 84 -15.52 -13.36 -22.09
CA THR A 84 -16.23 -12.41 -21.21
C THR A 84 -15.80 -10.95 -21.39
N ALA A 85 -14.68 -10.69 -22.06
CA ALA A 85 -14.10 -9.35 -22.15
C ALA A 85 -14.89 -8.46 -23.12
N SER A 86 -15.01 -7.18 -22.78
CA SER A 86 -15.61 -6.16 -23.63
C SER A 86 -14.90 -4.84 -23.36
N PRO A 87 -14.60 -4.02 -24.38
CA PRO A 87 -14.17 -2.65 -24.15
C PRO A 87 -15.33 -1.89 -23.50
N LEU A 88 -15.14 -1.42 -22.27
CA LEU A 88 -16.11 -0.58 -21.57
C LEU A 88 -15.84 0.90 -21.91
N PRO A 89 -16.82 1.66 -22.40
CA PRO A 89 -16.68 3.11 -22.50
C PRO A 89 -16.74 3.76 -21.12
N GLY A 90 -16.04 4.88 -20.95
CA GLY A 90 -16.44 5.89 -19.95
C GLY A 90 -17.82 6.45 -20.32
N LEU A 91 -18.63 6.79 -19.32
CA LEU A 91 -20.07 7.16 -19.42
C LEU A 91 -20.41 8.38 -20.30
N THR A 92 -19.49 8.87 -21.14
CA THR A 92 -19.68 10.04 -22.01
C THR A 92 -19.23 9.82 -23.47
N ALA A 93 -18.81 8.62 -23.87
CA ALA A 93 -18.36 8.39 -25.24
C ALA A 93 -19.52 7.98 -26.18
N THR A 94 -20.02 8.94 -26.95
CA THR A 94 -20.83 8.69 -28.15
C THR A 94 -19.91 8.54 -29.36
N ASP A 95 -19.16 7.44 -29.45
CA ASP A 95 -18.24 7.25 -30.58
C ASP A 95 -18.38 5.85 -31.20
N ASP A 96 -18.48 5.80 -32.53
CA ASP A 96 -18.39 4.59 -33.37
C ASP A 96 -17.16 3.72 -33.05
N SER A 97 -16.13 4.32 -32.44
CA SER A 97 -14.93 3.65 -31.94
C SER A 97 -15.22 2.54 -30.92
N THR A 98 -16.23 2.71 -30.05
CA THR A 98 -16.57 1.71 -29.02
C THR A 98 -17.28 0.50 -29.62
N ILE A 99 -18.18 0.75 -30.58
CA ILE A 99 -18.86 -0.29 -31.34
C ILE A 99 -17.83 -1.08 -32.14
N THR A 100 -16.94 -0.36 -32.84
CA THR A 100 -15.87 -0.96 -33.63
C THR A 100 -14.94 -1.79 -32.77
N ALA A 101 -14.52 -1.28 -31.60
CA ALA A 101 -13.65 -2.01 -30.68
C ALA A 101 -14.30 -3.29 -30.12
N ALA A 102 -15.61 -3.28 -29.85
CA ALA A 102 -16.31 -4.46 -29.35
C ALA A 102 -16.42 -5.55 -30.43
N VAL A 103 -16.80 -5.17 -31.65
CA VAL A 103 -16.85 -6.09 -32.81
C VAL A 103 -15.45 -6.64 -33.11
N PHE A 104 -14.47 -5.74 -33.24
CA PHE A 104 -13.08 -6.10 -33.54
C PHE A 104 -12.49 -7.01 -32.46
N GLY A 105 -12.71 -6.69 -31.18
CA GLY A 105 -12.23 -7.51 -30.07
C GLY A 105 -12.81 -8.91 -30.07
N THR A 106 -14.12 -9.05 -30.31
CA THR A 106 -14.73 -10.38 -30.44
C THR A 106 -14.17 -11.14 -31.63
N LEU A 107 -14.02 -10.50 -32.79
CA LEU A 107 -13.44 -11.14 -33.97
C LEU A 107 -11.98 -11.54 -33.77
N ASN A 108 -11.16 -10.79 -33.04
CA ASN A 108 -9.76 -11.15 -32.76
C ASN A 108 -9.66 -12.46 -31.95
N VAL A 109 -10.53 -12.62 -30.95
CA VAL A 109 -10.61 -13.85 -30.16
C VAL A 109 -11.02 -15.03 -31.05
N LEU A 110 -12.03 -14.86 -31.91
CA LEU A 110 -12.51 -15.92 -32.80
C LEU A 110 -11.49 -16.28 -33.89
N LYS A 111 -10.84 -15.29 -34.52
CA LYS A 111 -9.73 -15.50 -35.45
C LYS A 111 -8.60 -16.27 -34.79
N ALA A 112 -8.19 -15.91 -33.57
CA ALA A 112 -7.15 -16.63 -32.85
C ALA A 112 -7.57 -18.09 -32.54
N ALA A 113 -8.85 -18.33 -32.24
CA ALA A 113 -9.37 -19.68 -32.08
C ALA A 113 -9.29 -20.51 -33.37
N THR A 114 -9.46 -19.93 -34.56
CA THR A 114 -9.25 -20.66 -35.84
C THR A 114 -7.80 -21.08 -36.09
N LYS A 115 -6.83 -20.44 -35.43
CA LYS A 115 -5.41 -20.82 -35.50
C LYS A 115 -5.02 -21.88 -34.48
N ALA A 116 -5.90 -22.19 -33.53
CA ALA A 116 -5.62 -23.07 -32.39
C ALA A 116 -6.41 -24.38 -32.51
N PRO A 117 -5.83 -25.45 -33.09
CA PRO A 117 -6.56 -26.70 -33.41
C PRO A 117 -7.07 -27.46 -32.17
N THR A 118 -6.57 -27.12 -30.98
CA THR A 118 -7.02 -27.70 -29.71
C THR A 118 -8.34 -27.10 -29.22
N VAL A 119 -8.72 -25.91 -29.70
CA VAL A 119 -9.93 -25.22 -29.25
C VAL A 119 -11.16 -25.94 -29.79
N LYS A 120 -11.96 -26.50 -28.90
CA LYS A 120 -13.20 -27.20 -29.26
C LYS A 120 -14.41 -26.29 -29.27
N ARG A 121 -14.47 -25.37 -28.30
CA ARG A 121 -15.65 -24.52 -28.09
C ARG A 121 -15.28 -23.14 -27.53
N VAL A 122 -15.93 -22.13 -28.08
CA VAL A 122 -15.90 -20.75 -27.59
C VAL A 122 -17.27 -20.42 -27.01
N VAL A 123 -17.31 -20.02 -25.75
CA VAL A 123 -18.51 -19.51 -25.07
C VAL A 123 -18.41 -18.00 -25.03
N LEU A 124 -19.25 -17.33 -25.81
CA LEU A 124 -19.30 -15.88 -25.95
C LEU A 124 -20.30 -15.28 -24.94
N THR A 125 -19.87 -14.27 -24.18
CA THR A 125 -20.77 -13.47 -23.35
C THR A 125 -21.36 -12.32 -24.16
N SER A 126 -22.65 -12.42 -24.48
CA SER A 126 -23.42 -11.31 -25.04
C SER A 126 -24.14 -10.52 -23.94
N SER A 127 -25.32 -9.98 -24.21
CA SER A 127 -26.13 -9.18 -23.31
C SER A 127 -27.60 -9.29 -23.69
N SER A 128 -28.50 -9.24 -22.72
CA SER A 128 -29.94 -9.08 -22.96
C SER A 128 -30.31 -7.95 -23.93
N ASN A 129 -29.49 -6.91 -24.08
CA ASN A 129 -29.66 -5.86 -25.09
C ASN A 129 -29.58 -6.36 -26.54
N ALA A 130 -28.96 -7.53 -26.79
CA ALA A 130 -28.92 -8.19 -28.10
C ALA A 130 -30.14 -9.08 -28.37
N LEU A 131 -31.03 -9.22 -27.38
CA LEU A 131 -32.26 -10.00 -27.43
C LEU A 131 -33.51 -9.11 -27.31
N MET A 132 -33.44 -8.04 -26.51
CA MET A 132 -34.57 -7.18 -26.18
C MET A 132 -34.87 -6.16 -27.27
N ASP A 133 -36.03 -6.29 -27.90
CA ASP A 133 -36.63 -5.24 -28.73
C ASP A 133 -37.60 -4.40 -27.89
N TYR A 134 -37.16 -3.20 -27.52
CA TYR A 134 -37.96 -2.29 -26.69
C TYR A 134 -39.16 -1.68 -27.41
N ASP A 135 -39.11 -1.57 -28.74
CA ASP A 135 -40.27 -1.10 -29.53
C ASP A 135 -41.35 -2.18 -29.52
N LYS A 136 -40.95 -3.45 -29.72
CA LYS A 136 -41.83 -4.62 -29.61
C LYS A 136 -42.38 -4.79 -28.19
N LEU A 137 -41.55 -4.61 -27.15
CA LEU A 137 -41.98 -4.69 -25.75
C LEU A 137 -43.04 -3.63 -25.43
N ARG A 138 -42.93 -2.42 -25.97
CA ARG A 138 -43.92 -1.36 -25.78
C ARG A 138 -45.23 -1.64 -26.53
N ALA A 139 -45.15 -2.13 -27.75
CA ALA A 139 -46.32 -2.49 -28.55
C ALA A 139 -47.05 -3.73 -28.00
N HIS A 140 -46.30 -4.68 -27.44
CA HIS A 140 -46.80 -5.96 -26.95
C HIS A 140 -46.18 -6.31 -25.57
N PRO A 141 -46.66 -5.71 -24.47
CA PRO A 141 -46.10 -5.93 -23.13
C PRO A 141 -46.14 -7.37 -22.63
N ASP A 142 -47.03 -8.20 -23.19
CA ASP A 142 -47.16 -9.62 -22.87
C ASP A 142 -46.26 -10.55 -23.70
N HIS A 143 -45.47 -10.01 -24.64
CA HIS A 143 -44.57 -10.82 -25.46
C HIS A 143 -43.57 -11.57 -24.57
N VAL A 144 -43.45 -12.88 -24.80
CA VAL A 144 -42.45 -13.73 -24.14
C VAL A 144 -41.21 -13.73 -25.04
N PHE A 145 -40.17 -13.04 -24.60
CA PHE A 145 -38.93 -12.98 -25.36
C PHE A 145 -38.15 -14.29 -25.23
N SER A 146 -37.55 -14.72 -26.32
CA SER A 146 -36.74 -15.94 -26.40
C SER A 146 -35.50 -15.68 -27.24
N GLU A 147 -34.62 -16.67 -27.37
CA GLU A 147 -33.35 -16.51 -28.06
C GLU A 147 -33.45 -16.44 -29.59
N VAL A 148 -34.68 -16.44 -30.14
CA VAL A 148 -34.93 -16.10 -31.55
C VAL A 148 -35.20 -14.61 -31.76
N ASP A 149 -35.50 -13.87 -30.69
CA ASP A 149 -35.73 -12.43 -30.79
C ASP A 149 -34.42 -11.66 -31.01
N TRP A 150 -34.56 -10.53 -31.71
CA TRP A 150 -33.52 -9.56 -32.01
C TRP A 150 -34.11 -8.15 -32.03
N PRO A 151 -33.35 -7.11 -31.65
CA PRO A 151 -33.79 -5.74 -31.82
C PRO A 151 -33.94 -5.40 -33.31
N ALA A 152 -35.12 -4.96 -33.73
CA ALA A 152 -35.38 -4.54 -35.10
C ALA A 152 -34.81 -3.15 -35.40
N ASN A 153 -34.85 -2.24 -34.41
CA ASN A 153 -34.37 -0.86 -34.54
C ASN A 153 -33.22 -0.58 -33.56
N LEU A 154 -32.04 -0.27 -34.11
CA LEU A 154 -30.83 0.01 -33.31
C LEU A 154 -30.70 1.49 -32.93
N ASP A 155 -31.43 2.41 -33.57
CA ASP A 155 -31.29 3.86 -33.35
C ASP A 155 -31.83 4.28 -31.97
N ASN A 156 -32.73 3.47 -31.40
CA ASN A 156 -33.31 3.68 -30.07
C ASN A 156 -32.52 3.02 -28.93
N LEU A 157 -31.35 2.43 -29.23
CA LEU A 157 -30.51 1.72 -28.27
C LEU A 157 -29.32 2.57 -27.81
N SER A 158 -28.84 2.29 -26.61
CA SER A 158 -27.57 2.87 -26.14
C SER A 158 -26.38 2.35 -26.96
N THR A 159 -25.27 3.11 -27.03
CA THR A 159 -24.03 2.69 -27.72
C THR A 159 -23.54 1.31 -27.27
N TYR A 160 -23.66 1.00 -25.98
CA TYR A 160 -23.32 -0.32 -25.44
C TYR A 160 -24.25 -1.43 -25.95
N ALA A 161 -25.55 -1.16 -26.04
CA ALA A 161 -26.52 -2.11 -26.57
C ALA A 161 -26.25 -2.38 -28.07
N VAL A 162 -26.00 -1.33 -28.86
CA VAL A 162 -25.63 -1.46 -30.28
C VAL A 162 -24.34 -2.25 -30.45
N SER A 163 -23.32 -2.00 -29.61
CA SER A 163 -22.04 -2.71 -29.70
C SER A 163 -22.20 -4.20 -29.41
N LYS A 164 -23.04 -4.58 -28.43
CA LYS A 164 -23.33 -5.99 -28.13
C LYS A 164 -24.14 -6.69 -29.22
N VAL A 165 -25.14 -6.03 -29.80
CA VAL A 165 -25.89 -6.58 -30.95
C VAL A 165 -24.95 -6.85 -32.13
N LYS A 166 -24.14 -5.84 -32.51
CA LYS A 166 -23.24 -5.94 -33.66
C LYS A 166 -22.12 -6.97 -33.43
N ALA A 167 -21.54 -7.03 -32.23
CA ALA A 167 -20.50 -8.00 -31.91
C ALA A 167 -21.03 -9.44 -31.91
N GLU A 168 -22.24 -9.67 -31.40
CA GLU A 168 -22.86 -10.99 -31.44
C GLU A 168 -23.19 -11.43 -32.87
N ARG A 169 -23.79 -10.56 -33.70
CA ARG A 169 -24.05 -10.87 -35.12
C ARG A 169 -22.76 -11.17 -35.87
N ALA A 170 -21.73 -10.33 -35.70
CA ALA A 170 -20.43 -10.56 -36.33
C ALA A 170 -19.79 -11.88 -35.90
N ALA A 171 -19.97 -12.31 -34.65
CA ALA A 171 -19.48 -13.60 -34.18
C ALA A 171 -20.20 -14.78 -34.84
N LEU A 172 -21.53 -14.71 -34.96
CA LEU A 172 -22.33 -15.73 -35.64
C LEU A 172 -21.97 -15.80 -37.13
N ASP A 173 -21.97 -14.65 -37.82
CA ASP A 173 -21.60 -14.54 -39.24
C ASP A 173 -20.19 -15.06 -39.51
N PHE A 174 -19.24 -14.77 -38.61
CA PHE A 174 -17.85 -15.24 -38.73
C PHE A 174 -17.77 -16.77 -38.71
N VAL A 175 -18.49 -17.42 -37.78
CA VAL A 175 -18.48 -18.88 -37.65
C VAL A 175 -19.20 -19.55 -38.82
N ASP A 176 -20.30 -18.96 -39.31
CA ASP A 176 -21.03 -19.46 -40.48
C ASP A 176 -20.20 -19.36 -41.78
N GLN A 177 -19.29 -18.39 -41.86
CA GLN A 177 -18.41 -18.18 -43.01
C GLN A 177 -17.12 -19.00 -42.98
N LEU A 178 -16.85 -19.80 -41.93
CA LEU A 178 -15.63 -20.60 -41.84
C LEU A 178 -15.55 -21.66 -42.94
N THR A 179 -14.48 -21.60 -43.73
CA THR A 179 -14.23 -22.51 -44.85
C THR A 179 -13.68 -23.87 -44.36
N ALA A 180 -13.61 -24.86 -45.26
CA ALA A 180 -13.20 -26.23 -44.90
C ALA A 180 -11.72 -26.35 -44.50
N ASP A 181 -10.87 -25.40 -44.93
CA ASP A 181 -9.45 -25.30 -44.64
C ASP A 181 -9.13 -24.58 -43.31
N GLN A 182 -10.13 -23.97 -42.68
CA GLN A 182 -10.00 -23.33 -41.37
C GLN A 182 -10.40 -24.30 -40.25
N HIS A 183 -9.72 -24.22 -39.11
CA HIS A 183 -10.13 -24.98 -37.92
C HIS A 183 -11.51 -24.53 -37.44
N LYS A 184 -12.44 -25.48 -37.35
CA LYS A 184 -13.81 -25.23 -36.88
C LYS A 184 -13.93 -25.54 -35.40
N PHE A 185 -14.51 -24.61 -34.66
CA PHE A 185 -14.88 -24.76 -33.26
C PHE A 185 -16.37 -24.48 -33.09
N GLU A 186 -16.96 -24.97 -32.01
CA GLU A 186 -18.36 -24.70 -31.68
C GLU A 186 -18.48 -23.33 -30.99
N LEU A 187 -19.45 -22.52 -31.42
CA LEU A 187 -19.79 -21.27 -30.74
C LEU A 187 -21.05 -21.47 -29.89
N VAL A 188 -21.01 -20.99 -28.64
CA VAL A 188 -22.19 -20.92 -27.77
C VAL A 188 -22.31 -19.49 -27.26
N VAL A 189 -23.50 -18.91 -27.34
CA VAL A 189 -23.74 -17.55 -26.88
C VAL A 189 -24.54 -17.57 -25.59
N ILE A 190 -23.95 -17.07 -24.50
CA ILE A 190 -24.65 -16.82 -23.24
C ILE A 190 -25.15 -15.39 -23.25
N VAL A 191 -26.45 -15.21 -23.05
CA VAL A 191 -27.14 -13.91 -23.05
C VAL A 191 -27.57 -13.57 -21.62
N PRO A 192 -26.68 -13.00 -20.78
CA PRO A 192 -27.03 -12.61 -19.42
C PRO A 192 -27.84 -11.32 -19.39
N PHE A 193 -28.73 -11.24 -18.40
CA PHE A 193 -29.45 -10.02 -18.05
C PHE A 193 -28.65 -9.17 -17.05
N LEU A 194 -29.27 -8.22 -16.34
CA LEU A 194 -28.56 -7.40 -15.35
C LEU A 194 -27.89 -8.29 -14.31
N ILE A 195 -26.58 -8.17 -14.16
CA ILE A 195 -25.80 -9.06 -13.31
C ILE A 195 -25.63 -8.41 -11.93
N PHE A 196 -26.18 -9.04 -10.91
CA PHE A 196 -25.91 -8.72 -9.49
C PHE A 196 -25.08 -9.84 -8.88
N GLY A 197 -24.51 -9.61 -7.70
CA GLY A 197 -23.73 -10.55 -6.91
C GLY A 197 -22.42 -9.93 -6.41
N PRO A 198 -21.72 -10.60 -5.48
CA PRO A 198 -20.55 -10.02 -4.82
C PRO A 198 -19.43 -9.73 -5.82
N THR A 199 -18.73 -8.61 -5.67
CA THR A 199 -17.53 -8.34 -6.48
C THR A 199 -16.28 -8.98 -5.87
N LEU A 200 -15.44 -9.60 -6.71
CA LEU A 200 -14.16 -10.19 -6.34
C LEU A 200 -12.96 -9.27 -6.66
N THR A 201 -13.23 -8.08 -7.21
CA THR A 201 -12.24 -7.08 -7.60
C THR A 201 -12.77 -5.68 -7.29
N ASP A 202 -11.90 -4.67 -7.33
CA ASP A 202 -12.34 -3.28 -7.09
C ASP A 202 -13.00 -2.67 -8.34
N ALA A 203 -13.03 -3.41 -9.46
CA ALA A 203 -13.75 -3.04 -10.67
C ALA A 203 -15.27 -3.25 -10.49
N VAL A 204 -16.03 -2.17 -10.64
CA VAL A 204 -17.51 -2.19 -10.58
C VAL A 204 -18.05 -2.18 -12.01
N GLY A 205 -18.76 -3.23 -12.41
CA GLY A 205 -19.46 -3.28 -13.71
C GLY A 205 -20.67 -2.33 -13.76
N ALA A 206 -21.20 -2.07 -14.96
CA ALA A 206 -22.32 -1.14 -15.15
C ALA A 206 -23.57 -1.49 -14.31
N SER A 207 -23.90 -2.78 -14.17
CA SER A 207 -25.03 -3.26 -13.35
C SER A 207 -24.85 -2.95 -11.86
N LEU A 208 -23.63 -3.13 -11.33
CA LEU A 208 -23.29 -2.78 -9.96
C LEU A 208 -23.21 -1.25 -9.76
N GLY A 209 -22.95 -0.49 -10.81
CA GLY A 209 -23.03 0.98 -10.79
C GLY A 209 -24.43 1.50 -10.44
N MET A 210 -25.48 0.79 -10.87
CA MET A 210 -26.86 1.08 -10.46
C MET A 210 -27.00 0.94 -8.94
N LEU A 211 -26.64 -0.22 -8.39
CA LEU A 211 -26.72 -0.50 -6.95
C LEU A 211 -25.87 0.49 -6.13
N HIS A 212 -24.66 0.80 -6.59
CA HIS A 212 -23.81 1.81 -5.98
C HIS A 212 -24.51 3.18 -5.89
N GLY A 213 -25.25 3.57 -6.94
CA GLY A 213 -26.06 4.78 -6.96
C GLY A 213 -27.13 4.79 -5.86
N PHE A 214 -27.83 3.67 -5.63
CA PHE A 214 -28.82 3.54 -4.55
C PHE A 214 -28.20 3.77 -3.16
N LEU A 215 -27.00 3.26 -2.92
CA LEU A 215 -26.33 3.36 -1.62
C LEU A 215 -25.66 4.73 -1.38
N THR A 216 -25.23 5.42 -2.43
CA THR A 216 -24.44 6.66 -2.32
C THR A 216 -25.24 7.94 -2.59
N LYS A 217 -26.18 7.91 -3.54
CA LYS A 217 -27.01 9.05 -3.96
C LYS A 217 -28.47 8.59 -4.19
N PRO A 218 -29.16 8.18 -3.12
CA PRO A 218 -30.53 7.69 -3.21
C PRO A 218 -31.47 8.72 -3.86
N MET A 219 -32.33 8.25 -4.75
CA MET A 219 -33.43 9.05 -5.31
C MET A 219 -34.51 9.26 -4.24
N ALA A 220 -35.44 10.19 -4.46
CA ALA A 220 -36.59 10.34 -3.56
C ALA A 220 -37.65 9.26 -3.79
N LYS A 221 -37.91 8.89 -5.05
CA LYS A 221 -38.90 7.88 -5.45
C LYS A 221 -38.32 6.90 -6.45
N LEU A 222 -38.81 5.66 -6.42
CA LEU A 222 -38.39 4.57 -7.30
C LEU A 222 -39.47 4.26 -8.33
N PRO A 223 -39.11 4.15 -9.62
CA PRO A 223 -40.09 3.74 -10.62
C PRO A 223 -40.36 2.23 -10.56
N ASN A 224 -41.62 1.87 -10.73
CA ASN A 224 -42.09 0.50 -10.75
C ASN A 224 -41.93 -0.14 -12.13
N ILE A 225 -40.67 -0.39 -12.48
CA ILE A 225 -40.28 -1.07 -13.71
C ILE A 225 -39.60 -2.41 -13.40
N SER A 226 -39.85 -3.39 -14.26
CA SER A 226 -39.20 -4.69 -14.20
C SER A 226 -37.73 -4.58 -14.61
N ILE A 227 -36.85 -5.21 -13.82
CA ILE A 227 -35.40 -5.31 -14.02
C ILE A 227 -34.97 -6.77 -14.07
N PRO A 228 -35.18 -7.47 -15.20
CA PRO A 228 -34.74 -8.85 -15.33
C PRO A 228 -33.23 -8.93 -15.06
N SER A 229 -32.86 -9.86 -14.19
CA SER A 229 -31.55 -9.91 -13.55
C SER A 229 -31.14 -11.34 -13.25
N ILE A 230 -29.86 -11.53 -12.91
CA ILE A 230 -29.31 -12.83 -12.51
C ILE A 230 -28.06 -12.64 -11.65
N ASP A 231 -27.77 -13.61 -10.78
CA ASP A 231 -26.55 -13.64 -9.99
C ASP A 231 -25.31 -13.96 -10.84
N VAL A 232 -24.21 -13.23 -10.61
CA VAL A 232 -22.92 -13.38 -11.28
C VAL A 232 -22.34 -14.79 -11.15
N ARG A 233 -22.58 -15.45 -10.01
CA ARG A 233 -22.14 -16.83 -9.77
C ARG A 233 -22.93 -17.80 -10.65
N ASP A 234 -24.21 -17.54 -10.89
CA ASP A 234 -25.02 -18.33 -11.82
C ASP A 234 -24.62 -18.06 -13.28
N VAL A 235 -24.31 -16.80 -13.65
CA VAL A 235 -23.78 -16.50 -14.99
C VAL A 235 -22.46 -17.21 -15.23
N ALA A 236 -21.52 -17.18 -14.27
CA ALA A 236 -20.25 -17.88 -14.37
C ALA A 236 -20.45 -19.40 -14.48
N LYS A 237 -21.37 -19.97 -13.69
CA LYS A 237 -21.77 -21.37 -13.78
C LYS A 237 -22.34 -21.72 -15.16
N ALA A 238 -23.18 -20.85 -15.75
CA ALA A 238 -23.72 -21.04 -17.08
C ALA A 238 -22.62 -21.13 -18.14
N HIS A 239 -21.58 -20.28 -18.05
CA HIS A 239 -20.43 -20.33 -18.96
C HIS A 239 -19.67 -21.66 -18.86
N ILE A 240 -19.43 -22.14 -17.63
CA ILE A 240 -18.72 -23.40 -17.38
C ILE A 240 -19.52 -24.61 -17.85
N LEU A 241 -20.84 -24.60 -17.68
CA LEU A 241 -21.72 -25.67 -18.16
C LEU A 241 -21.81 -25.67 -19.70
N ALA A 242 -21.96 -24.50 -20.30
CA ALA A 242 -22.03 -24.32 -21.75
C ALA A 242 -20.76 -24.80 -22.46
N MET A 243 -19.61 -24.76 -21.80
CA MET A 243 -18.34 -25.28 -22.30
C MET A 243 -18.38 -26.77 -22.66
N THR A 244 -19.21 -27.58 -21.96
CA THR A 244 -19.17 -29.05 -22.08
C THR A 244 -20.53 -29.68 -22.37
N ALA A 245 -21.64 -28.94 -22.25
CA ALA A 245 -22.98 -29.46 -22.51
C ALA A 245 -23.14 -29.89 -23.99
N ALA A 246 -23.56 -31.14 -24.22
CA ALA A 246 -23.65 -31.70 -25.57
C ALA A 246 -24.61 -30.92 -26.49
N GLY A 247 -25.74 -30.43 -25.95
CA GLY A 247 -26.74 -29.68 -26.71
C GLY A 247 -26.50 -28.17 -26.78
N ALA A 248 -25.34 -27.66 -26.36
CA ALA A 248 -25.09 -26.22 -26.33
C ALA A 248 -24.46 -25.68 -27.63
N ALA A 249 -23.85 -26.53 -28.45
CA ALA A 249 -23.16 -26.10 -29.67
C ALA A 249 -24.12 -25.40 -30.64
N GLY A 250 -23.75 -24.18 -31.07
CA GLY A 250 -24.56 -23.34 -31.96
C GLY A 250 -25.72 -22.61 -31.29
N GLU A 251 -25.93 -22.79 -29.98
CA GLU A 251 -27.09 -22.23 -29.29
C GLU A 251 -26.83 -20.84 -28.73
N ARG A 252 -27.87 -20.00 -28.80
CA ARG A 252 -28.04 -18.80 -27.98
C ARG A 252 -28.88 -19.19 -26.77
N ILE A 253 -28.40 -18.88 -25.57
CA ILE A 253 -29.05 -19.28 -24.31
C ILE A 253 -29.23 -18.04 -23.41
N ALA A 254 -30.49 -17.67 -23.15
CA ALA A 254 -30.84 -16.61 -22.22
C ALA A 254 -30.66 -17.07 -20.77
N VAL A 255 -29.91 -16.31 -19.98
CA VAL A 255 -29.61 -16.63 -18.58
C VAL A 255 -30.18 -15.53 -17.69
N VAL A 256 -31.30 -15.83 -17.04
CA VAL A 256 -32.08 -14.87 -16.25
C VAL A 256 -32.83 -15.55 -15.10
N TYR A 257 -32.96 -14.86 -13.97
CA TYR A 257 -33.82 -15.26 -12.85
C TYR A 257 -35.28 -14.91 -13.16
N GLN A 258 -36.20 -15.82 -12.85
CA GLN A 258 -37.64 -15.61 -13.00
C GLN A 258 -38.37 -16.02 -11.70
N PRO A 259 -39.40 -15.27 -11.26
CA PRO A 259 -39.98 -14.08 -11.91
C PRO A 259 -39.03 -12.87 -11.90
N SER A 260 -39.20 -11.95 -12.86
CA SER A 260 -38.33 -10.78 -12.99
C SER A 260 -38.38 -9.88 -11.73
N TYR A 261 -37.20 -9.47 -11.28
CA TYR A 261 -37.06 -8.58 -10.13
C TYR A 261 -37.52 -7.15 -10.47
N ARG A 262 -38.00 -6.37 -9.50
CA ARG A 262 -38.49 -4.99 -9.72
C ARG A 262 -37.62 -3.97 -9.01
N MET A 263 -37.55 -2.75 -9.55
CA MET A 263 -36.72 -1.71 -8.95
C MET A 263 -37.27 -1.22 -7.60
N THR A 264 -38.58 -1.19 -7.42
CA THR A 264 -39.22 -0.94 -6.11
C THR A 264 -38.88 -2.04 -5.11
N GLN A 265 -38.95 -3.31 -5.52
CA GLN A 265 -38.54 -4.46 -4.69
C GLN A 265 -37.07 -4.37 -4.27
N LEU A 266 -36.18 -4.03 -5.21
CA LEU A 266 -34.76 -3.77 -4.92
C LEU A 266 -34.57 -2.70 -3.84
N GLY A 267 -35.32 -1.60 -3.93
CA GLY A 267 -35.30 -0.54 -2.92
C GLY A 267 -35.78 -1.03 -1.55
N HIS A 268 -36.88 -1.77 -1.51
CA HIS A 268 -37.41 -2.34 -0.26
C HIS A 268 -36.43 -3.31 0.39
N ASP A 269 -35.86 -4.25 -0.37
CA ASP A 269 -34.92 -5.25 0.16
C ASP A 269 -33.63 -4.60 0.68
N LEU A 270 -33.12 -3.58 0.00
CA LEU A 270 -31.98 -2.80 0.49
C LEU A 270 -32.33 -1.96 1.71
N ASN A 271 -33.53 -1.37 1.76
CA ASN A 271 -33.96 -0.59 2.91
C ASN A 271 -34.13 -1.47 4.15
N GLU A 272 -34.72 -2.66 4.00
CA GLU A 272 -34.86 -3.65 5.07
C GLU A 272 -33.50 -3.99 5.70
N GLU A 273 -32.47 -4.23 4.87
CA GLU A 273 -31.15 -4.63 5.34
C GLU A 273 -30.30 -3.46 5.88
N PHE A 274 -30.30 -2.32 5.18
CA PHE A 274 -29.30 -1.27 5.38
C PHE A 274 -29.84 0.02 6.04
N SER A 275 -31.16 0.19 6.23
CA SER A 275 -31.71 1.39 6.89
C SER A 275 -31.21 1.54 8.33
N SER A 276 -31.12 0.44 9.07
CA SER A 276 -30.55 0.39 10.42
C SER A 276 -29.05 0.74 10.48
N GLN A 277 -28.36 0.69 9.34
CA GLN A 277 -26.94 1.01 9.16
C GLN A 277 -26.73 2.46 8.67
N GLY A 278 -27.78 3.29 8.69
CA GLY A 278 -27.74 4.72 8.35
C GLY A 278 -27.90 5.03 6.86
N PHE A 279 -28.23 4.05 6.03
CA PHE A 279 -28.54 4.26 4.61
C PHE A 279 -29.99 4.75 4.46
N SER A 280 -30.16 5.87 3.77
CA SER A 280 -31.48 6.36 3.38
C SER A 280 -31.80 5.77 2.03
N ILE A 281 -32.50 4.65 1.99
CA ILE A 281 -32.86 3.96 0.74
C ILE A 281 -34.33 4.31 0.42
N PRO A 282 -34.63 4.78 -0.80
CA PRO A 282 -36.00 5.13 -1.15
C PRO A 282 -36.87 3.89 -1.25
N THR A 283 -38.07 4.00 -0.69
CA THR A 283 -39.11 2.98 -0.74
C THR A 283 -40.43 3.52 -1.31
N GLU A 284 -40.51 4.84 -1.55
CA GLU A 284 -41.68 5.46 -2.17
C GLU A 284 -41.67 5.17 -3.68
N GLU A 285 -42.82 4.72 -4.21
CA GLU A 285 -43.00 4.50 -5.64
C GLU A 285 -43.26 5.82 -6.38
N MET A 286 -42.62 6.00 -7.52
CA MET A 286 -42.86 7.10 -8.46
C MET A 286 -44.22 6.89 -9.16
N LYS A 287 -44.95 7.94 -9.53
CA LYS A 287 -46.11 7.79 -10.42
C LYS A 287 -45.66 7.86 -11.88
N GLN A 288 -46.44 7.25 -12.78
CA GLN A 288 -46.11 7.24 -14.22
C GLN A 288 -45.96 8.65 -14.81
N ASP A 289 -46.70 9.63 -14.30
CA ASP A 289 -46.70 11.02 -14.77
C ASP A 289 -45.79 11.96 -13.93
N ASP A 290 -45.00 11.43 -12.99
CA ASP A 290 -44.07 12.25 -12.21
C ASP A 290 -42.97 12.85 -13.10
N ASP A 291 -42.47 14.04 -12.75
CA ASP A 291 -41.39 14.69 -13.50
C ASP A 291 -40.08 13.88 -13.40
N THR A 292 -39.60 13.41 -14.54
CA THR A 292 -38.38 12.58 -14.67
C THR A 292 -37.15 13.40 -15.08
N SER A 293 -37.28 14.72 -15.28
CA SER A 293 -36.20 15.60 -15.76
C SER A 293 -34.98 15.62 -14.83
N ALA A 294 -35.19 15.45 -13.52
CA ALA A 294 -34.15 15.41 -12.50
C ALA A 294 -33.44 14.04 -12.38
N LEU A 295 -33.93 13.01 -13.06
CA LEU A 295 -33.31 11.67 -13.06
C LEU A 295 -32.05 11.66 -13.93
N ASN A 296 -31.12 10.77 -13.61
CA ASN A 296 -29.94 10.60 -14.45
C ASN A 296 -30.35 10.11 -15.87
N PRO A 297 -29.56 10.44 -16.92
CA PRO A 297 -29.92 10.09 -18.30
C PRO A 297 -30.14 8.58 -18.53
N HIS A 298 -29.42 7.72 -17.80
CA HIS A 298 -29.57 6.28 -17.92
C HIS A 298 -30.95 5.79 -17.45
N LEU A 299 -31.43 6.32 -16.34
CA LEU A 299 -32.74 5.99 -15.80
C LEU A 299 -33.87 6.54 -16.67
N GLN A 300 -33.69 7.74 -17.24
CA GLN A 300 -34.63 8.27 -18.23
C GLN A 300 -34.74 7.36 -19.47
N ILE A 301 -33.64 6.77 -19.93
CA ILE A 301 -33.65 5.78 -21.03
C ILE A 301 -34.41 4.52 -20.61
N LEU A 302 -34.16 3.98 -19.42
CA LEU A 302 -34.86 2.79 -18.92
C LEU A 302 -36.37 3.01 -18.82
N LEU A 303 -36.80 4.18 -18.36
CA LEU A 303 -38.23 4.56 -18.28
C LEU A 303 -38.89 4.67 -19.67
N LYS A 304 -38.16 5.15 -20.68
CA LYS A 304 -38.65 5.19 -22.06
C LYS A 304 -38.75 3.81 -22.70
N GLN A 305 -37.92 2.86 -22.27
CA GLN A 305 -37.78 1.54 -22.87
C GLN A 305 -38.71 0.48 -22.24
N ARG A 306 -39.10 0.66 -20.98
CA ARG A 306 -39.78 -0.40 -20.21
C ARG A 306 -41.20 0.02 -19.84
N PRO A 307 -42.20 -0.87 -20.01
CA PRO A 307 -43.57 -0.59 -19.61
C PRO A 307 -43.65 -0.44 -18.09
N TYR A 308 -44.36 0.60 -17.64
CA TYR A 308 -44.59 0.84 -16.23
C TYR A 308 -45.51 -0.23 -15.66
N GLY A 309 -45.17 -0.80 -14.51
CA GLY A 309 -46.01 -1.78 -13.80
C GLY A 309 -46.06 -3.19 -14.40
N ALA A 310 -45.54 -3.43 -15.61
CA ALA A 310 -45.57 -4.75 -16.26
C ALA A 310 -44.25 -5.54 -16.10
N ASP A 311 -44.34 -6.86 -15.98
CA ASP A 311 -43.18 -7.75 -15.93
C ASP A 311 -42.72 -8.15 -17.33
N ILE A 312 -41.40 -8.15 -17.53
CA ILE A 312 -40.80 -8.64 -18.75
C ILE A 312 -40.69 -10.17 -18.64
N LYS A 313 -41.33 -10.88 -19.58
CA LYS A 313 -41.37 -12.35 -19.64
C LYS A 313 -40.28 -12.86 -20.58
N ILE A 314 -39.43 -13.75 -20.07
CA ILE A 314 -38.34 -14.38 -20.83
C ILE A 314 -38.52 -15.91 -20.79
N ASP A 315 -38.45 -16.56 -21.94
CA ASP A 315 -38.39 -18.02 -22.02
C ASP A 315 -37.03 -18.51 -21.50
N THR A 316 -37.08 -19.41 -20.51
CA THR A 316 -35.90 -20.00 -19.86
C THR A 316 -35.74 -21.49 -20.18
N THR A 317 -36.48 -22.01 -21.16
CA THR A 317 -36.51 -23.43 -21.50
C THR A 317 -35.14 -23.95 -21.90
N LYS A 318 -34.36 -23.21 -22.71
CA LYS A 318 -33.00 -23.62 -23.10
C LYS A 318 -32.04 -23.65 -21.92
N MET A 319 -32.04 -22.62 -21.07
CA MET A 319 -31.22 -22.60 -19.85
C MET A 319 -31.46 -23.83 -18.97
N LYS A 320 -32.73 -24.19 -18.76
CA LYS A 320 -33.11 -25.37 -17.97
C LYS A 320 -32.73 -26.68 -18.67
N LYS A 321 -33.11 -26.85 -19.93
CA LYS A 321 -32.92 -28.12 -20.66
C LYS A 321 -31.48 -28.40 -21.05
N ILE A 322 -30.72 -27.38 -21.47
CA ILE A 322 -29.36 -27.54 -22.00
C ILE A 322 -28.32 -27.44 -20.87
N LEU A 323 -28.49 -26.50 -19.94
CA LEU A 323 -27.53 -26.27 -18.86
C LEU A 323 -27.94 -26.94 -17.53
N GLY A 324 -29.18 -27.43 -17.40
CA GLY A 324 -29.66 -28.02 -16.13
C GLY A 324 -29.79 -27.00 -15.00
N MET A 325 -30.04 -25.73 -15.34
CA MET A 325 -30.08 -24.62 -14.39
C MET A 325 -31.52 -24.28 -13.97
N ASP A 326 -32.15 -25.19 -13.21
CA ASP A 326 -33.51 -25.00 -12.67
C ASP A 326 -33.54 -24.25 -11.33
N LYS A 327 -32.41 -24.23 -10.61
CA LYS A 327 -32.24 -23.59 -9.31
C LYS A 327 -31.16 -22.51 -9.42
N LEU A 328 -31.59 -21.27 -9.27
CA LEU A 328 -30.75 -20.08 -9.29
C LEU A 328 -30.70 -19.47 -7.89
N ILE A 329 -29.69 -18.66 -7.64
CA ILE A 329 -29.58 -17.84 -6.43
C ILE A 329 -30.68 -16.78 -6.46
N ASP A 330 -31.34 -16.59 -5.32
CA ASP A 330 -32.41 -15.62 -5.18
C ASP A 330 -31.90 -14.18 -5.36
N MET A 331 -32.70 -13.33 -6.01
CA MET A 331 -32.28 -11.97 -6.33
C MET A 331 -32.11 -11.08 -5.10
N LYS A 332 -32.90 -11.27 -4.02
CA LYS A 332 -32.70 -10.54 -2.77
C LYS A 332 -31.32 -10.86 -2.20
N THR A 333 -30.96 -12.14 -2.12
CA THR A 333 -29.62 -12.58 -1.70
C THR A 333 -28.53 -12.00 -2.60
N SER A 334 -28.69 -12.07 -3.92
CA SER A 334 -27.71 -11.55 -4.87
C SER A 334 -27.45 -10.05 -4.70
N VAL A 335 -28.50 -9.26 -4.51
CA VAL A 335 -28.41 -7.80 -4.30
C VAL A 335 -27.78 -7.47 -2.95
N ILE A 336 -28.13 -8.19 -1.89
CA ILE A 336 -27.54 -8.00 -0.55
C ILE A 336 -26.05 -8.35 -0.56
N ASP A 337 -25.66 -9.51 -1.12
CA ASP A 337 -24.25 -9.92 -1.27
C ASP A 337 -23.46 -8.88 -2.08
N SER A 338 -24.08 -8.29 -3.10
CA SER A 338 -23.47 -7.19 -3.87
C SER A 338 -23.13 -6.00 -2.99
N ALA A 339 -24.09 -5.54 -2.19
CA ALA A 339 -23.92 -4.39 -1.30
C ALA A 339 -22.87 -4.66 -0.21
N TYR A 340 -22.89 -5.84 0.41
CA TYR A 340 -21.86 -6.25 1.37
C TYR A 340 -20.46 -6.24 0.76
N SER A 341 -20.32 -6.75 -0.48
CA SER A 341 -19.03 -6.73 -1.16
C SER A 341 -18.50 -5.32 -1.44
N PHE A 342 -19.36 -4.30 -1.54
CA PHE A 342 -18.92 -2.90 -1.62
C PHE A 342 -18.30 -2.41 -0.32
N PHE A 343 -18.86 -2.79 0.81
CA PHE A 343 -18.32 -2.41 2.12
C PHE A 343 -17.00 -3.14 2.41
N GLU A 344 -16.93 -4.44 2.10
CA GLU A 344 -15.71 -5.24 2.28
C GLU A 344 -14.53 -4.70 1.46
N ARG A 345 -14.82 -4.08 0.31
CA ARG A 345 -13.82 -3.53 -0.62
C ARG A 345 -13.68 -2.01 -0.57
N ASN A 346 -14.34 -1.36 0.39
CA ASN A 346 -14.36 0.10 0.51
C ASN A 346 -14.80 0.84 -0.76
N ILE A 347 -15.67 0.24 -1.56
CA ILE A 347 -16.31 0.87 -2.72
C ILE A 347 -17.38 1.88 -2.26
N VAL A 348 -18.05 1.59 -1.15
CA VAL A 348 -18.99 2.49 -0.47
C VAL A 348 -18.56 2.67 0.97
N GLU A 349 -18.45 3.92 1.43
CA GLU A 349 -18.21 4.23 2.85
C GLU A 349 -19.35 3.71 3.73
N LYS A 350 -19.00 3.18 4.90
CA LYS A 350 -19.98 2.89 5.94
C LYS A 350 -20.42 4.21 6.57
N ARG A 351 -21.74 4.40 6.72
CA ARG A 351 -22.30 5.63 7.30
C ARG A 351 -22.25 5.66 8.82
N GLU A 352 -22.07 4.51 9.46
CA GLU A 352 -21.93 4.38 10.90
C GLU A 352 -20.70 5.15 11.39
N VAL A 353 -20.92 6.03 12.38
CA VAL A 353 -19.83 6.74 13.05
C VAL A 353 -19.35 5.91 14.23
N VAL A 354 -18.06 5.58 14.23
CA VAL A 354 -17.40 4.86 15.32
C VAL A 354 -16.58 5.83 16.15
N LEU A 355 -16.94 5.98 17.43
CA LEU A 355 -16.18 6.78 18.38
C LEU A 355 -15.05 5.94 18.98
N VAL A 356 -13.80 6.38 18.81
CA VAL A 356 -12.64 5.83 19.50
C VAL A 356 -12.17 6.82 20.56
N THR A 357 -12.34 6.47 21.84
CA THR A 357 -11.89 7.36 22.92
C THR A 357 -10.38 7.34 23.04
N GLY A 358 -9.75 8.49 23.26
CA GLY A 358 -8.30 8.57 23.48
C GLY A 358 -7.50 8.20 22.23
N ALA A 359 -7.96 8.63 21.05
CA ALA A 359 -7.48 8.23 19.72
C ALA A 359 -5.94 8.29 19.55
N SER A 360 -5.27 9.21 20.23
CA SER A 360 -3.80 9.37 20.20
C SER A 360 -3.01 8.38 21.06
N GLY A 361 -3.70 7.47 21.76
CA GLY A 361 -3.11 6.40 22.56
C GLY A 361 -2.67 5.20 21.70
N TYR A 362 -1.74 4.41 22.24
CA TYR A 362 -1.09 3.30 21.52
C TYR A 362 -2.08 2.33 20.84
N LEU A 363 -2.97 1.69 21.61
CA LEU A 363 -3.99 0.80 21.04
C LEU A 363 -5.02 1.57 20.19
N ALA A 364 -5.43 2.75 20.67
CA ALA A 364 -6.47 3.55 20.04
C ALA A 364 -6.11 3.95 18.61
N THR A 365 -4.85 4.34 18.35
CA THR A 365 -4.38 4.72 17.01
C THR A 365 -4.44 3.54 16.04
N HIS A 366 -4.21 2.31 16.51
CA HIS A 366 -4.41 1.09 15.70
C HIS A 366 -5.89 0.81 15.43
N CYS A 367 -6.77 1.00 16.43
CA CYS A 367 -8.22 0.91 16.21
C CYS A 367 -8.68 1.93 15.16
N VAL A 368 -8.22 3.19 15.25
CA VAL A 368 -8.51 4.23 14.26
C VAL A 368 -8.03 3.79 12.87
N GLN A 369 -6.75 3.41 12.73
CA GLN A 369 -6.21 3.03 11.42
C GLN A 369 -6.96 1.84 10.80
N GLN A 370 -7.33 0.83 11.58
CA GLN A 370 -8.07 -0.33 11.07
C GLN A 370 -9.53 0.00 10.75
N LEU A 371 -10.19 0.86 11.52
CA LEU A 371 -11.54 1.35 11.19
C LEU A 371 -11.55 2.16 9.89
N LEU A 372 -10.57 3.06 9.71
CA LEU A 372 -10.41 3.82 8.46
C LEU A 372 -10.16 2.89 7.27
N ASN A 373 -9.33 1.86 7.45
CA ASN A 373 -9.10 0.84 6.41
C ASN A 373 -10.35 -0.01 6.12
N ALA A 374 -11.29 -0.10 7.04
CA ALA A 374 -12.56 -0.82 6.89
C ALA A 374 -13.71 0.11 6.45
N GLY A 375 -13.39 1.34 6.03
CA GLY A 375 -14.33 2.29 5.44
C GLY A 375 -15.28 2.98 6.41
N TYR A 376 -15.00 2.92 7.72
CA TYR A 376 -15.80 3.60 8.74
C TYR A 376 -15.48 5.09 8.82
N LYS A 377 -16.50 5.90 9.12
CA LYS A 377 -16.29 7.25 9.66
C LYS A 377 -15.86 7.12 11.12
N VAL A 378 -14.69 7.67 11.44
CA VAL A 378 -14.12 7.56 12.78
C VAL A 378 -14.15 8.91 13.44
N ARG A 379 -14.72 8.97 14.65
CA ARG A 379 -14.53 10.10 15.55
C ARG A 379 -13.54 9.72 16.62
N GLY A 380 -12.45 10.47 16.75
CA GLY A 380 -11.42 10.23 17.75
C GLY A 380 -11.45 11.30 18.84
N THR A 381 -11.57 10.90 20.11
CA THR A 381 -11.43 11.88 21.20
C THR A 381 -9.97 12.12 21.55
N VAL A 382 -9.62 13.37 21.80
CA VAL A 382 -8.32 13.80 22.32
C VAL A 382 -8.54 14.80 23.45
N ARG A 383 -7.57 14.91 24.38
CA ARG A 383 -7.69 15.87 25.49
C ARG A 383 -7.50 17.33 25.06
N ASN A 384 -6.70 17.55 24.01
CA ASN A 384 -6.34 18.88 23.53
C ASN A 384 -5.98 18.81 22.04
N LEU A 385 -6.78 19.43 21.18
CA LEU A 385 -6.60 19.50 19.74
C LEU A 385 -5.39 20.34 19.32
N LYS A 386 -4.90 21.22 20.20
CA LYS A 386 -3.71 22.05 19.95
C LYS A 386 -2.39 21.29 20.17
N ASN A 387 -2.45 20.08 20.73
CA ASN A 387 -1.24 19.29 20.96
C ASN A 387 -0.79 18.57 19.68
N GLU A 388 -0.05 19.27 18.82
CA GLU A 388 0.42 18.74 17.53
C GLU A 388 1.23 17.43 17.66
N THR A 389 1.95 17.20 18.76
CA THR A 389 2.67 15.92 18.96
C THR A 389 1.73 14.71 19.06
N LYS A 390 0.52 14.89 19.62
CA LYS A 390 -0.51 13.84 19.73
C LYS A 390 -1.37 13.74 18.48
N ILE A 391 -1.52 14.84 17.74
CA ILE A 391 -2.45 14.96 16.61
C ILE A 391 -1.77 14.64 15.27
N ALA A 392 -0.51 15.03 15.09
CA ALA A 392 0.22 14.79 13.85
C ALA A 392 0.29 13.31 13.44
N PRO A 393 0.42 12.33 14.36
CA PRO A 393 0.36 10.91 13.99
C PRO A 393 -1.01 10.49 13.45
N LEU A 394 -2.11 11.00 14.04
CA LEU A 394 -3.47 10.71 13.60
C LEU A 394 -3.78 11.27 12.21
N LYS A 395 -3.33 12.52 11.95
CA LYS A 395 -3.45 13.16 10.62
C LYS A 395 -2.57 12.50 9.55
N ALA A 396 -1.61 11.65 9.94
CA ALA A 396 -0.73 10.94 9.01
C ALA A 396 -1.25 9.53 8.64
N LEU A 397 -2.31 9.07 9.30
CA LEU A 397 -2.91 7.76 9.01
C LEU A 397 -3.50 7.72 7.58
N LYS A 398 -3.46 6.55 6.96
CA LYS A 398 -4.14 6.32 5.68
C LYS A 398 -5.66 6.38 5.91
N GLY A 399 -6.38 7.14 5.09
CA GLY A 399 -7.82 7.34 5.24
C GLY A 399 -8.22 8.45 6.22
N SER A 400 -7.26 9.26 6.70
CA SER A 400 -7.51 10.32 7.70
C SER A 400 -8.56 11.36 7.31
N GLU A 401 -8.95 11.44 6.04
CA GLU A 401 -10.08 12.25 5.56
C GLU A 401 -11.43 11.80 6.16
N CYS A 402 -11.54 10.55 6.59
CA CYS A 402 -12.71 10.00 7.30
C CYS A 402 -12.56 10.08 8.83
N LEU A 403 -11.51 10.73 9.34
CA LEU A 403 -11.25 10.92 10.78
C LEU A 403 -11.64 12.34 11.22
N GLU A 404 -12.59 12.42 12.13
CA GLU A 404 -12.93 13.64 12.86
C GLU A 404 -12.32 13.60 14.26
N LEU A 405 -11.65 14.68 14.70
CA LEU A 405 -11.10 14.77 16.06
C LEU A 405 -11.91 15.76 16.89
N VAL A 406 -12.25 15.35 18.12
CA VAL A 406 -13.02 16.15 19.07
C VAL A 406 -12.34 16.19 20.44
N GLU A 407 -12.52 17.30 21.17
CA GLU A 407 -12.04 17.40 22.55
C GLU A 407 -13.02 16.75 23.51
N ALA A 408 -12.53 15.78 24.29
CA ALA A 408 -13.23 15.22 25.44
C ALA A 408 -12.20 14.64 26.42
N ASP A 409 -12.37 14.91 27.71
CA ASP A 409 -11.52 14.39 28.78
C ASP A 409 -12.32 13.44 29.67
N LEU A 410 -11.70 12.33 30.08
CA LEU A 410 -12.34 11.35 30.96
C LEU A 410 -12.63 11.91 32.36
N THR A 411 -11.93 12.96 32.76
CA THR A 411 -12.01 13.55 34.10
C THR A 411 -13.22 14.48 34.30
N ASN A 412 -13.97 14.81 33.24
CA ASN A 412 -15.18 15.64 33.32
C ASN A 412 -16.23 15.20 32.29
N GLU A 413 -17.42 15.81 32.34
CA GLU A 413 -18.54 15.50 31.44
C GLU A 413 -18.58 16.39 30.19
N ASP A 414 -17.68 17.38 30.07
CA ASP A 414 -17.66 18.31 28.93
C ASP A 414 -17.17 17.64 27.63
N GLY A 415 -17.73 18.07 26.51
CA GLY A 415 -17.35 17.58 25.17
C GLY A 415 -17.92 16.20 24.79
N TRP A 416 -18.39 15.40 25.75
CA TRP A 416 -18.93 14.06 25.49
C TRP A 416 -20.22 14.05 24.66
N ASP A 417 -21.09 15.05 24.81
CA ASP A 417 -22.29 15.19 23.96
C ASP A 417 -21.91 15.40 22.49
N SER A 418 -20.90 16.23 22.22
CA SER A 418 -20.37 16.44 20.87
C SER A 418 -19.70 15.18 20.34
N ALA A 419 -18.92 14.50 21.19
CA ALA A 419 -18.25 13.26 20.83
C ALA A 419 -19.25 12.14 20.45
N MET A 420 -20.37 12.03 21.17
CA MET A 420 -21.37 10.98 20.95
C MET A 420 -22.41 11.30 19.87
N LYS A 421 -22.42 12.50 19.29
CA LYS A 421 -23.39 12.91 18.28
C LYS A 421 -23.39 11.96 17.08
N ASP A 422 -24.53 11.35 16.76
CA ASP A 422 -24.69 10.41 15.62
C ASP A 422 -23.78 9.16 15.68
N VAL A 423 -23.22 8.85 16.86
CA VAL A 423 -22.34 7.68 17.05
C VAL A 423 -23.17 6.41 17.13
N THR A 424 -22.79 5.41 16.33
CA THR A 424 -23.40 4.06 16.34
C THR A 424 -22.65 3.13 17.29
N PHE A 425 -21.32 3.20 17.29
CA PHE A 425 -20.46 2.32 18.07
C PHE A 425 -19.39 3.09 18.84
N VAL A 426 -19.06 2.63 20.04
CA VAL A 426 -17.99 3.22 20.85
C VAL A 426 -16.93 2.17 21.13
N LEU A 427 -15.68 2.44 20.74
CA LEU A 427 -14.50 1.73 21.20
C LEU A 427 -13.86 2.53 22.35
N HIS A 428 -14.19 2.15 23.58
CA HIS A 428 -13.66 2.81 24.76
C HIS A 428 -12.30 2.22 25.16
N THR A 429 -11.24 2.78 24.59
CA THR A 429 -9.85 2.39 24.84
C THR A 429 -9.10 3.33 25.80
N ALA A 430 -9.67 4.50 26.09
CA ALA A 430 -9.02 5.51 26.90
C ALA A 430 -8.99 5.10 28.38
N SER A 431 -7.86 5.36 29.03
CA SER A 431 -7.70 5.13 30.46
C SER A 431 -6.73 6.18 31.00
N PRO A 432 -7.02 6.79 32.17
CA PRO A 432 -5.99 7.52 32.89
C PRO A 432 -4.89 6.51 33.28
N LEU A 433 -3.65 6.77 32.88
CA LEU A 433 -2.52 5.95 33.31
C LEU A 433 -1.94 6.57 34.59
N PRO A 434 -1.95 5.86 35.74
CA PRO A 434 -1.13 6.28 36.87
C PRO A 434 0.35 6.30 36.47
N GLY A 435 1.10 7.28 36.97
CA GLY A 435 2.56 7.20 36.98
C GLY A 435 3.04 6.00 37.81
N LEU A 436 4.29 5.58 37.63
CA LEU A 436 4.90 4.44 38.31
C LEU A 436 5.17 4.66 39.83
N SER A 437 4.90 5.86 40.35
CA SER A 437 4.89 6.15 41.80
C SER A 437 3.50 5.90 42.37
N SER A 438 3.43 5.21 43.52
CA SER A 438 2.24 4.80 44.28
C SER A 438 0.97 5.58 43.92
N ALA A 439 0.12 4.96 43.10
CA ALA A 439 -1.16 5.52 42.76
C ALA A 439 -2.06 5.50 44.01
N ASP A 440 -2.53 6.69 44.35
CA ASP A 440 -3.48 6.99 45.40
C ASP A 440 -4.90 6.57 44.98
N GLU A 441 -5.81 6.50 45.96
CA GLU A 441 -7.22 6.19 45.75
C GLU A 441 -7.90 7.12 44.72
N SER A 442 -7.36 8.33 44.53
CA SER A 442 -7.83 9.31 43.56
C SER A 442 -7.67 8.82 42.10
N THR A 443 -6.59 8.10 41.78
CA THR A 443 -6.36 7.61 40.41
C THR A 443 -7.29 6.46 40.03
N ILE A 444 -7.57 5.57 40.99
CA ILE A 444 -8.58 4.50 40.82
C ILE A 444 -9.95 5.11 40.58
N THR A 445 -10.32 6.11 41.40
CA THR A 445 -11.59 6.84 41.27
C THR A 445 -11.71 7.50 39.90
N THR A 446 -10.62 8.09 39.41
CA THR A 446 -10.57 8.72 38.08
C THR A 446 -10.80 7.72 36.95
N ALA A 447 -10.22 6.51 37.04
CA ALA A 447 -10.44 5.47 36.03
C ALA A 447 -11.89 4.98 35.99
N VAL A 448 -12.50 4.78 37.17
CA VAL A 448 -13.92 4.37 37.29
C VAL A 448 -14.83 5.46 36.75
N SER A 449 -14.66 6.71 37.20
CA SER A 449 -15.44 7.85 36.74
C SER A 449 -15.31 8.07 35.23
N GLY A 450 -14.10 7.90 34.68
CA GLY A 450 -13.86 7.99 33.25
C GLY A 450 -14.70 7.03 32.43
N VAL A 451 -14.76 5.74 32.83
CA VAL A 451 -15.62 4.76 32.17
C VAL A 451 -17.09 5.14 32.29
N LEU A 452 -17.54 5.53 33.49
CA LEU A 452 -18.93 5.92 33.72
C LEU A 452 -19.35 7.15 32.91
N ASN A 453 -18.47 8.13 32.72
CA ASN A 453 -18.75 9.32 31.90
C ASN A 453 -19.02 8.94 30.43
N VAL A 454 -18.22 8.03 29.86
CA VAL A 454 -18.46 7.52 28.50
C VAL A 454 -19.78 6.76 28.41
N LEU A 455 -20.08 5.89 29.38
CA LEU A 455 -21.31 5.09 29.37
C LEU A 455 -22.58 5.94 29.57
N LYS A 456 -22.53 6.95 30.45
CA LYS A 456 -23.60 7.95 30.60
C LYS A 456 -23.84 8.71 29.30
N ALA A 457 -22.76 9.16 28.63
CA ALA A 457 -22.87 9.87 27.36
C ALA A 457 -23.46 8.96 26.25
N ALA A 458 -23.07 7.68 26.22
CA ALA A 458 -23.65 6.70 25.31
C ALA A 458 -25.16 6.47 25.56
N ALA A 459 -25.58 6.34 26.82
CA ALA A 459 -27.00 6.24 27.18
C ALA A 459 -27.78 7.52 26.81
N LYS A 460 -27.15 8.69 26.94
CA LYS A 460 -27.77 9.99 26.61
C LYS A 460 -27.95 10.19 25.10
N ALA A 461 -27.01 9.74 24.28
CA ALA A 461 -27.02 9.97 22.83
C ALA A 461 -28.13 9.21 22.08
N ARG A 462 -28.64 8.11 22.64
CA ARG A 462 -29.71 7.26 22.09
C ARG A 462 -29.42 6.57 20.74
N THR A 463 -28.35 6.93 20.04
CA THR A 463 -27.92 6.32 18.77
C THR A 463 -26.93 5.18 18.95
N VAL A 464 -26.29 5.09 20.13
CA VAL A 464 -25.24 4.09 20.39
C VAL A 464 -25.86 2.71 20.51
N LYS A 465 -25.50 1.80 19.61
CA LYS A 465 -25.93 0.40 19.62
C LYS A 465 -25.08 -0.42 20.58
N ARG A 466 -23.76 -0.25 20.53
CA ARG A 466 -22.80 -1.06 21.31
C ARG A 466 -21.58 -0.27 21.74
N VAL A 467 -21.16 -0.51 22.98
CA VAL A 467 -19.90 -0.05 23.55
C VAL A 467 -18.98 -1.26 23.72
N VAL A 468 -17.79 -1.20 23.11
CA VAL A 468 -16.69 -2.15 23.32
C VAL A 468 -15.68 -1.50 24.26
N LEU A 469 -15.58 -2.02 25.49
CA LEU A 469 -14.71 -1.52 26.54
C LEU A 469 -13.37 -2.27 26.55
N THR A 470 -12.26 -1.55 26.56
CA THR A 470 -10.93 -2.12 26.81
C THR A 470 -10.65 -2.22 28.32
N SER A 471 -10.73 -3.43 28.84
CA SER A 471 -10.25 -3.75 30.19
C SER A 471 -8.81 -4.28 30.14
N SER A 472 -8.47 -5.31 30.91
CA SER A 472 -7.13 -5.88 31.04
C SER A 472 -7.22 -7.35 31.46
N GLY A 473 -6.23 -8.16 31.06
CA GLY A 473 -6.06 -9.51 31.59
C GLY A 473 -5.87 -9.54 33.11
N LEU A 474 -5.39 -8.45 33.73
CA LEU A 474 -5.34 -8.31 35.19
C LEU A 474 -6.71 -8.24 35.86
N ALA A 475 -7.80 -8.05 35.09
CA ALA A 475 -9.17 -8.18 35.59
C ALA A 475 -9.70 -9.64 35.59
N ILE A 476 -8.87 -10.58 35.14
CA ILE A 476 -9.11 -12.02 35.11
C ILE A 476 -8.14 -12.74 36.05
N LEU A 477 -6.85 -12.38 36.02
CA LEU A 477 -5.80 -13.10 36.72
C LEU A 477 -5.83 -12.92 38.25
N ASP A 478 -5.98 -14.03 38.96
CA ASP A 478 -5.76 -14.15 40.40
C ASP A 478 -4.60 -15.12 40.68
N PHE A 479 -3.41 -14.58 40.95
CA PHE A 479 -2.21 -15.40 41.10
C PHE A 479 -2.21 -16.31 42.33
N ASP A 480 -3.09 -16.10 43.32
CA ASP A 480 -3.22 -17.05 44.44
C ASP A 480 -3.82 -18.37 43.98
N LYS A 481 -4.78 -18.34 43.03
CA LYS A 481 -5.31 -19.56 42.40
C LYS A 481 -4.21 -20.36 41.70
N LEU A 482 -3.30 -19.67 41.02
CA LEU A 482 -2.17 -20.31 40.34
C LEU A 482 -1.11 -20.84 41.32
N ARG A 483 -0.88 -20.17 42.46
CA ARG A 483 -0.04 -20.70 43.55
C ARG A 483 -0.64 -21.96 44.17
N ALA A 484 -1.96 -21.98 44.36
CA ALA A 484 -2.66 -23.13 44.92
C ALA A 484 -2.75 -24.31 43.92
N ASN A 485 -2.86 -24.02 42.62
CA ASN A 485 -2.90 -24.99 41.55
C ASN A 485 -2.12 -24.50 40.31
N PRO A 486 -0.88 -24.97 40.08
CA PRO A 486 -0.07 -24.57 38.92
C PRO A 486 -0.68 -24.91 37.55
N ASP A 487 -1.66 -25.82 37.49
CA ASP A 487 -2.36 -26.20 36.27
C ASP A 487 -3.70 -25.47 36.08
N TYR A 488 -4.00 -24.47 36.91
CA TYR A 488 -5.21 -23.68 36.79
C TYR A 488 -5.31 -22.99 35.42
N VAL A 489 -6.45 -23.16 34.75
CA VAL A 489 -6.76 -22.51 33.47
C VAL A 489 -7.78 -21.41 33.75
N TYR A 490 -7.37 -20.16 33.62
CA TYR A 490 -8.27 -19.02 33.77
C TYR A 490 -9.27 -18.96 32.61
N SER A 491 -10.43 -18.38 32.85
CA SER A 491 -11.43 -18.07 31.83
C SER A 491 -12.04 -16.69 32.09
N GLU A 492 -12.88 -16.22 31.18
CA GLU A 492 -13.52 -14.90 31.34
C GLU A 492 -14.59 -14.86 32.44
N THR A 493 -14.85 -15.97 33.14
CA THR A 493 -15.67 -15.97 34.36
C THR A 493 -14.86 -15.63 35.61
N ASP A 494 -13.53 -15.68 35.54
CA ASP A 494 -12.67 -15.37 36.68
C ASP A 494 -12.64 -13.87 36.99
N TRP A 495 -12.50 -13.61 38.29
CA TRP A 495 -12.27 -12.29 38.86
C TRP A 495 -11.24 -12.42 39.98
N PRO A 496 -10.34 -11.43 40.13
CA PRO A 496 -9.47 -11.36 41.31
C PRO A 496 -10.29 -11.16 42.59
N GLU A 497 -10.08 -12.02 43.57
CA GLU A 497 -10.80 -11.97 44.85
C GLU A 497 -10.14 -11.00 45.83
N ASN A 498 -8.81 -10.99 45.89
CA ASN A 498 -8.03 -10.11 46.76
C ASN A 498 -7.33 -8.98 45.97
N LEU A 499 -7.95 -7.80 45.95
CA LEU A 499 -7.43 -6.65 45.20
C LEU A 499 -6.17 -6.03 45.82
N ASP A 500 -5.92 -6.22 47.12
CA ASP A 500 -4.73 -5.66 47.81
C ASP A 500 -3.42 -6.30 47.31
N LYS A 501 -3.53 -7.48 46.69
CA LYS A 501 -2.40 -8.19 46.08
C LYS A 501 -2.14 -7.80 44.62
N LEU A 502 -3.01 -6.99 43.99
CA LEU A 502 -2.81 -6.51 42.63
C LEU A 502 -2.04 -5.18 42.60
N VAL A 503 -1.33 -4.94 41.51
CA VAL A 503 -0.78 -3.59 41.25
C VAL A 503 -1.93 -2.61 41.08
N THR A 504 -1.73 -1.34 41.43
CA THR A 504 -2.80 -0.32 41.39
C THR A 504 -3.49 -0.22 40.03
N TYR A 505 -2.74 -0.41 38.93
CA TYR A 505 -3.33 -0.51 37.59
C TYR A 505 -4.34 -1.66 37.47
N GLY A 506 -4.00 -2.85 37.99
CA GLY A 506 -4.91 -3.99 38.03
C GLY A 506 -6.17 -3.71 38.85
N VAL A 507 -6.01 -3.11 40.04
CA VAL A 507 -7.14 -2.69 40.88
C VAL A 507 -8.06 -1.71 40.14
N SER A 508 -7.49 -0.72 39.46
CA SER A 508 -8.26 0.27 38.70
C SER A 508 -9.07 -0.37 37.57
N LYS A 509 -8.49 -1.35 36.84
CA LYS A 509 -9.17 -2.05 35.74
C LYS A 509 -10.26 -2.98 36.24
N VAL A 510 -10.06 -3.71 37.34
CA VAL A 510 -11.11 -4.53 37.96
C VAL A 510 -12.29 -3.67 38.39
N LYS A 511 -12.04 -2.58 39.12
CA LYS A 511 -13.10 -1.70 39.63
C LYS A 511 -13.84 -0.99 38.49
N ALA A 512 -13.13 -0.49 37.49
CA ALA A 512 -13.75 0.18 36.35
C ALA A 512 -14.59 -0.77 35.49
N GLU A 513 -14.14 -2.01 35.30
CA GLU A 513 -14.91 -3.03 34.57
C GLU A 513 -16.17 -3.44 35.34
N ARG A 514 -16.08 -3.66 36.66
CA ARG A 514 -17.27 -3.96 37.49
C ARG A 514 -18.29 -2.82 37.44
N ALA A 515 -17.83 -1.58 37.57
CA ALA A 515 -18.69 -0.40 37.48
C ALA A 515 -19.39 -0.28 36.12
N ALA A 516 -18.72 -0.65 35.02
CA ALA A 516 -19.34 -0.68 33.69
C ALA A 516 -20.49 -1.69 33.60
N TRP A 517 -20.26 -2.91 34.08
CA TRP A 517 -21.29 -3.95 34.12
C TRP A 517 -22.47 -3.56 35.01
N ASP A 518 -22.20 -2.99 36.18
CA ASP A 518 -23.24 -2.54 37.11
C ASP A 518 -24.07 -1.39 36.53
N PHE A 519 -23.42 -0.42 35.87
CA PHE A 519 -24.11 0.68 35.18
C PHE A 519 -25.10 0.15 34.13
N VAL A 520 -24.66 -0.75 33.24
CA VAL A 520 -25.52 -1.27 32.16
C VAL A 520 -26.67 -2.11 32.71
N LYS A 521 -26.46 -2.86 33.81
CA LYS A 521 -27.54 -3.60 34.50
C LYS A 521 -28.57 -2.69 35.14
N GLN A 522 -28.16 -1.50 35.60
CA GLN A 522 -29.03 -0.53 36.28
C GLN A 522 -29.81 0.37 35.32
N LEU A 523 -29.56 0.31 34.00
CA LEU A 523 -30.31 1.11 33.02
C LEU A 523 -31.81 0.77 33.05
N THR A 524 -32.63 1.77 33.33
CA THR A 524 -34.09 1.65 33.44
C THR A 524 -34.77 1.61 32.06
N ALA A 525 -36.08 1.35 32.00
CA ALA A 525 -36.81 1.22 30.73
C ALA A 525 -36.96 2.55 29.96
N ASP A 526 -36.87 3.69 30.65
CA ASP A 526 -36.92 5.04 30.10
C ASP A 526 -35.55 5.56 29.60
N GLN A 527 -34.48 4.84 29.92
CA GLN A 527 -33.13 5.10 29.44
C GLN A 527 -32.83 4.28 28.18
N HIS A 528 -32.02 4.85 27.28
CA HIS A 528 -31.57 4.11 26.10
C HIS A 528 -30.64 2.98 26.53
N LYS A 529 -30.98 1.77 26.11
CA LYS A 529 -30.16 0.57 26.36
C LYS A 529 -29.25 0.33 25.18
N PHE A 530 -27.98 0.07 25.47
CA PHE A 530 -26.97 -0.33 24.50
C PHE A 530 -26.29 -1.62 24.97
N GLU A 531 -25.66 -2.33 24.03
CA GLU A 531 -24.92 -3.55 24.32
C GLU A 531 -23.52 -3.21 24.85
N LEU A 532 -23.06 -3.94 25.88
CA LEU A 532 -21.69 -3.84 26.38
C LEU A 532 -20.92 -5.10 26.02
N VAL A 533 -19.71 -4.93 25.50
CA VAL A 533 -18.73 -5.99 25.30
C VAL A 533 -17.42 -5.56 25.95
N VAL A 534 -16.76 -6.46 26.65
CA VAL A 534 -15.46 -6.18 27.28
C VAL A 534 -14.36 -7.02 26.64
N ILE A 535 -13.32 -6.35 26.16
CA ILE A 535 -12.08 -6.98 25.69
C ILE A 535 -11.06 -6.92 26.82
N ASN A 536 -10.51 -8.06 27.21
CA ASN A 536 -9.47 -8.20 28.22
C ASN A 536 -8.13 -8.56 27.56
N PRO A 537 -7.40 -7.59 26.99
CA PRO A 537 -6.08 -7.85 26.42
C PRO A 537 -5.04 -8.03 27.52
N PHE A 538 -4.03 -8.84 27.25
CA PHE A 538 -2.87 -8.99 28.13
C PHE A 538 -1.77 -7.98 27.74
N LEU A 539 -0.49 -8.26 27.99
CA LEU A 539 0.57 -7.31 27.61
C LEU A 539 0.59 -7.10 26.09
N ILE A 540 0.34 -5.86 25.67
CA ILE A 540 0.23 -5.51 24.26
C ILE A 540 1.61 -5.13 23.70
N PHE A 541 2.15 -5.92 22.78
CA PHE A 541 3.35 -5.59 21.98
C PHE A 541 2.95 -5.29 20.53
N GLY A 542 3.90 -4.87 19.70
CA GLY A 542 3.69 -4.54 18.29
C GLY A 542 4.16 -3.13 17.93
N PRO A 543 4.04 -2.74 16.66
CA PRO A 543 4.57 -1.47 16.18
C PRO A 543 3.81 -0.28 16.78
N THR A 544 4.50 0.79 17.16
CA THR A 544 3.87 2.04 17.63
C THR A 544 3.60 3.02 16.49
N LEU A 545 2.36 3.53 16.44
CA LEU A 545 1.91 4.58 15.53
C LEU A 545 1.87 5.97 16.20
N THR A 546 2.47 6.09 17.39
CA THR A 546 2.56 7.35 18.16
C THR A 546 3.89 7.40 18.92
N ASP A 547 4.34 8.59 19.31
CA ASP A 547 5.60 8.78 20.05
C ASP A 547 5.43 8.48 21.55
N VAL A 548 4.26 7.97 21.93
CA VAL A 548 3.85 7.73 23.32
C VAL A 548 4.12 6.27 23.68
N VAL A 549 5.08 6.06 24.57
CA VAL A 549 5.42 4.73 25.07
C VAL A 549 4.55 4.39 26.28
N GLY A 550 3.72 3.35 26.15
CA GLY A 550 2.96 2.77 27.26
C GLY A 550 3.76 1.73 28.05
N THR A 551 3.19 1.18 29.12
CA THR A 551 3.85 0.23 30.03
C THR A 551 4.46 -1.00 29.34
N SER A 552 3.77 -1.61 28.37
CA SER A 552 4.26 -2.79 27.65
C SER A 552 5.46 -2.47 26.75
N LEU A 553 5.33 -1.42 25.92
CA LEU A 553 6.41 -0.94 25.06
C LEU A 553 7.60 -0.41 25.89
N GLY A 554 7.34 0.14 27.09
CA GLY A 554 8.38 0.53 28.03
C GLY A 554 9.30 -0.63 28.44
N MET A 555 8.81 -1.87 28.43
CA MET A 555 9.65 -3.06 28.68
C MET A 555 10.68 -3.26 27.56
N VAL A 556 10.24 -3.20 26.30
CA VAL A 556 11.13 -3.30 25.12
C VAL A 556 12.13 -2.13 25.12
N GLN A 557 11.65 -0.90 25.36
CA GLN A 557 12.49 0.28 25.45
C GLN A 557 13.59 0.13 26.52
N ARG A 558 13.24 -0.38 27.71
CA ARG A 558 14.23 -0.62 28.79
C ARG A 558 15.28 -1.64 28.39
N TYR A 559 14.89 -2.74 27.74
CA TYR A 559 15.84 -3.77 27.33
C TYR A 559 16.84 -3.23 26.30
N LEU A 560 16.39 -2.34 25.42
CA LEU A 560 17.26 -1.69 24.43
C LEU A 560 18.15 -0.57 25.02
N THR A 561 17.72 0.11 26.07
CA THR A 561 18.39 1.35 26.55
C THR A 561 19.16 1.19 27.85
N LYS A 562 18.66 0.37 28.77
CA LYS A 562 19.17 0.18 30.14
C LYS A 562 18.94 -1.28 30.56
N PRO A 563 19.65 -2.25 29.95
CA PRO A 563 19.45 -3.66 30.23
C PRO A 563 19.73 -3.97 31.70
N MET A 564 18.92 -4.84 32.31
CA MET A 564 19.22 -5.45 33.62
C MET A 564 20.25 -6.56 33.42
N ALA A 565 21.18 -6.78 34.33
CA ALA A 565 22.17 -7.88 34.14
C ALA A 565 21.51 -9.26 33.98
N LYS A 566 20.40 -9.51 34.68
CA LYS A 566 19.66 -10.77 34.63
C LYS A 566 18.14 -10.55 34.54
N LEU A 567 17.43 -11.51 33.94
CA LEU A 567 15.99 -11.48 33.74
C LEU A 567 15.27 -12.59 34.52
N PRO A 568 14.20 -12.30 35.26
CA PRO A 568 13.44 -13.33 35.96
C PRO A 568 12.65 -14.22 35.01
N LYS A 569 12.54 -15.52 35.33
CA LYS A 569 11.68 -16.47 34.63
C LYS A 569 10.22 -16.32 35.06
N ILE A 570 9.57 -15.24 34.62
CA ILE A 570 8.13 -15.04 34.82
C ILE A 570 7.37 -15.01 33.50
N CYS A 571 6.21 -15.67 33.48
CA CYS A 571 5.28 -15.67 32.37
C CYS A 571 4.65 -14.27 32.21
N ILE A 572 4.63 -13.79 30.97
CA ILE A 572 4.05 -12.53 30.50
C ILE A 572 3.08 -12.81 29.35
N PRO A 573 1.84 -13.27 29.64
CA PRO A 573 0.84 -13.42 28.60
C PRO A 573 0.70 -12.12 27.82
N SER A 574 0.65 -12.23 26.51
CA SER A 574 0.83 -11.09 25.61
C SER A 574 0.08 -11.29 24.31
N VAL A 575 -0.05 -10.21 23.55
CA VAL A 575 -0.72 -10.19 22.25
C VAL A 575 -0.25 -8.99 21.44
N ASP A 576 -0.31 -9.10 20.12
CA ASP A 576 -0.01 -8.00 19.21
C ASP A 576 -1.12 -6.93 19.23
N VAL A 577 -0.73 -5.66 19.21
CA VAL A 577 -1.63 -4.49 19.20
C VAL A 577 -2.57 -4.49 18.00
N ARG A 578 -2.13 -5.01 16.85
CA ARG A 578 -2.95 -5.12 15.64
C ARG A 578 -4.06 -6.14 15.85
N ASP A 579 -3.77 -7.24 16.54
CA ASP A 579 -4.77 -8.25 16.89
C ASP A 579 -5.75 -7.73 17.96
N VAL A 580 -5.27 -6.98 18.95
CA VAL A 580 -6.18 -6.35 19.94
C VAL A 580 -7.11 -5.35 19.25
N ALA A 581 -6.60 -4.50 18.36
CA ALA A 581 -7.42 -3.58 17.59
C ALA A 581 -8.45 -4.31 16.71
N LYS A 582 -8.03 -5.39 16.04
CA LYS A 582 -8.91 -6.26 15.26
C LYS A 582 -10.01 -6.86 16.14
N ALA A 583 -9.68 -7.33 17.34
CA ALA A 583 -10.65 -7.86 18.30
C ALA A 583 -11.72 -6.83 18.69
N HIS A 584 -11.34 -5.56 18.86
CA HIS A 584 -12.31 -4.49 19.14
C HIS A 584 -13.28 -4.28 17.98
N ILE A 585 -12.78 -4.26 16.75
CA ILE A 585 -13.59 -4.05 15.55
C ILE A 585 -14.52 -5.23 15.30
N LEU A 586 -14.05 -6.46 15.52
CA LEU A 586 -14.89 -7.65 15.37
C LEU A 586 -15.95 -7.74 16.47
N ALA A 587 -15.60 -7.43 17.72
CA ALA A 587 -16.54 -7.40 18.84
C ALA A 587 -17.63 -6.33 18.68
N MET A 588 -17.32 -5.24 17.96
CA MET A 588 -18.26 -4.17 17.65
C MET A 588 -19.46 -4.67 16.83
N THR A 589 -19.28 -5.65 15.93
CA THR A 589 -20.33 -6.07 15.00
C THR A 589 -20.77 -7.53 15.16
N ALA A 590 -19.97 -8.39 15.82
CA ALA A 590 -20.29 -9.80 15.99
C ALA A 590 -21.60 -10.01 16.77
N ALA A 591 -22.54 -10.78 16.22
CA ALA A 591 -23.86 -11.01 16.82
C ALA A 591 -23.75 -11.63 18.23
N GLY A 592 -22.84 -12.59 18.42
CA GLY A 592 -22.63 -13.28 19.69
C GLY A 592 -21.75 -12.55 20.71
N ALA A 593 -21.29 -11.32 20.42
CA ALA A 593 -20.40 -10.59 21.33
C ALA A 593 -21.15 -9.79 22.41
N ALA A 594 -22.42 -9.45 22.18
CA ALA A 594 -23.19 -8.63 23.11
C ALA A 594 -23.30 -9.28 24.50
N GLY A 595 -22.90 -8.55 25.54
CA GLY A 595 -22.91 -9.04 26.92
C GLY A 595 -21.70 -9.89 27.32
N GLU A 596 -20.71 -10.06 26.44
CA GLU A 596 -19.57 -10.94 26.69
C GLU A 596 -18.33 -10.22 27.23
N ARG A 597 -17.56 -10.97 28.03
CA ARG A 597 -16.15 -10.70 28.36
C ARG A 597 -15.30 -11.63 27.50
N ILE A 598 -14.30 -11.10 26.80
CA ILE A 598 -13.46 -11.87 25.87
C ILE A 598 -11.98 -11.64 26.18
N ALA A 599 -11.28 -12.72 26.56
CA ALA A 599 -9.84 -12.71 26.76
C ALA A 599 -9.11 -12.74 25.42
N VAL A 600 -8.16 -11.83 25.21
CA VAL A 600 -7.40 -11.72 23.96
C VAL A 600 -5.91 -11.85 24.25
N LEU A 601 -5.35 -13.02 23.94
CA LEU A 601 -3.94 -13.35 24.11
C LEU A 601 -3.42 -14.32 23.04
N TYR A 602 -2.14 -14.18 22.71
CA TYR A 602 -1.37 -15.16 21.96
C TYR A 602 -1.11 -16.42 22.81
N GLN A 603 -1.10 -17.57 22.14
CA GLN A 603 -0.69 -18.86 22.70
C GLN A 603 0.31 -19.50 21.72
N PRO A 604 1.44 -20.06 22.20
CA PRO A 604 1.79 -20.40 23.59
C PRO A 604 2.21 -19.21 24.48
N SER A 605 2.38 -19.47 25.78
CA SER A 605 2.81 -18.48 26.77
C SER A 605 4.18 -17.88 26.46
N TYR A 606 4.30 -16.58 26.69
CA TYR A 606 5.52 -15.81 26.45
C TYR A 606 6.20 -15.42 27.77
N TRP A 607 7.53 -15.34 27.78
CA TRP A 607 8.33 -15.21 29.00
C TRP A 607 9.26 -14.01 28.94
N MET A 608 9.56 -13.38 30.08
CA MET A 608 10.51 -12.25 30.11
C MET A 608 11.90 -12.66 29.59
N THR A 609 12.38 -13.85 29.96
CA THR A 609 13.65 -14.39 29.44
C THR A 609 13.59 -14.66 27.94
N GLN A 610 12.43 -15.05 27.41
CA GLN A 610 12.24 -15.25 25.96
C GLN A 610 12.25 -13.91 25.23
N LEU A 611 11.57 -12.88 25.75
CA LEU A 611 11.62 -11.52 25.21
C LEU A 611 13.06 -11.00 25.13
N GLY A 612 13.87 -11.23 26.15
CA GLY A 612 15.30 -10.86 26.16
C GLY A 612 16.10 -11.59 25.07
N ARG A 613 15.91 -12.91 24.93
CA ARG A 613 16.55 -13.69 23.86
C ARG A 613 16.15 -13.22 22.47
N ASP A 614 14.85 -13.04 22.22
CA ASP A 614 14.35 -12.63 20.91
C ASP A 614 14.86 -11.24 20.50
N LEU A 615 14.95 -10.30 21.45
CA LEU A 615 15.59 -9.00 21.20
C LEU A 615 17.11 -9.12 21.02
N SER A 616 17.77 -10.00 21.77
CA SER A 616 19.23 -10.18 21.71
C SER A 616 19.66 -10.77 20.37
N GLU A 617 18.93 -11.78 19.88
CA GLU A 617 19.18 -12.39 18.57
C GLU A 617 19.16 -11.36 17.44
N GLU A 618 18.24 -10.39 17.49
CA GLU A 618 18.09 -9.36 16.46
C GLU A 618 19.05 -8.17 16.63
N PHE A 619 19.17 -7.65 17.86
CA PHE A 619 19.77 -6.33 18.10
C PHE A 619 21.18 -6.36 18.71
N SER A 620 21.69 -7.49 19.20
CA SER A 620 23.05 -7.53 19.80
C SER A 620 24.14 -7.23 18.76
N SER A 621 23.96 -7.73 17.53
CA SER A 621 24.87 -7.43 16.41
C SER A 621 24.84 -5.95 15.98
N GLN A 622 23.82 -5.20 16.40
CA GLN A 622 23.63 -3.77 16.14
C GLN A 622 24.17 -2.90 17.30
N GLY A 623 24.91 -3.50 18.25
CA GLY A 623 25.56 -2.82 19.36
C GLY A 623 24.67 -2.61 20.59
N PHE A 624 23.47 -3.19 20.62
CA PHE A 624 22.62 -3.17 21.81
C PHE A 624 23.08 -4.23 22.81
N ASP A 625 23.26 -3.81 24.05
CA ASP A 625 23.49 -4.73 25.16
C ASP A 625 22.11 -5.17 25.66
N ILE A 626 21.70 -6.41 25.32
CA ILE A 626 20.38 -6.95 25.62
C ILE A 626 20.53 -8.09 26.63
N PRO A 627 19.71 -8.13 27.70
CA PRO A 627 19.93 -9.08 28.76
C PRO A 627 19.35 -10.46 28.42
N THR A 628 20.18 -11.49 28.55
CA THR A 628 19.81 -12.88 28.25
C THR A 628 20.02 -13.85 29.41
N GLU A 629 20.76 -13.44 30.44
CA GLU A 629 21.01 -14.29 31.63
C GLU A 629 19.74 -14.39 32.48
N GLU A 630 19.41 -15.59 32.95
CA GLU A 630 18.28 -15.82 33.86
C GLU A 630 18.66 -15.44 35.30
N LEU A 631 17.80 -14.66 35.96
CA LEU A 631 17.88 -14.35 37.39
C LEU A 631 17.31 -15.53 38.17
N LYS A 632 18.14 -16.23 38.95
CA LYS A 632 17.66 -17.36 39.77
C LYS A 632 16.78 -16.86 40.92
N GLU A 633 15.98 -17.77 41.50
CA GLU A 633 15.00 -17.41 42.53
C GLU A 633 15.64 -16.75 43.78
N ASP A 634 16.82 -17.23 44.19
CA ASP A 634 17.58 -16.72 45.35
C ASP A 634 18.58 -15.60 45.01
N ASP A 635 18.68 -15.17 43.74
CA ASP A 635 19.60 -14.10 43.33
C ASP A 635 19.17 -12.74 43.95
N ASP A 636 20.14 -11.86 44.19
CA ASP A 636 19.86 -10.49 44.65
C ASP A 636 19.00 -9.73 43.62
N ARG A 637 17.87 -9.21 44.09
CA ARG A 637 16.86 -8.51 43.28
C ARG A 637 17.01 -6.99 43.33
N SER A 638 17.96 -6.47 44.11
CA SER A 638 18.17 -5.03 44.31
C SER A 638 18.50 -4.27 43.01
N ALA A 639 19.14 -4.96 42.06
CA ALA A 639 19.53 -4.42 40.75
C ALA A 639 18.39 -4.42 39.71
N LEU A 640 17.23 -5.02 40.00
CA LEU A 640 16.07 -5.02 39.09
C LEU A 640 15.36 -3.67 39.10
N ASP A 641 14.76 -3.29 37.97
CA ASP A 641 13.94 -2.09 37.91
C ASP A 641 12.66 -2.22 38.79
N PRO A 642 12.11 -1.10 39.32
CA PRO A 642 10.97 -1.14 40.23
C PRO A 642 9.74 -1.88 39.67
N GLN A 643 9.52 -1.84 38.35
CA GLN A 643 8.38 -2.52 37.72
C GLN A 643 8.60 -4.03 37.70
N THR A 644 9.81 -4.48 37.37
CA THR A 644 10.18 -5.91 37.43
C THR A 644 10.09 -6.44 38.87
N GLN A 645 10.56 -5.66 39.86
CA GLN A 645 10.40 -6.02 41.27
C GLN A 645 8.91 -6.15 41.68
N ALA A 646 8.06 -5.23 41.23
CA ALA A 646 6.61 -5.30 41.50
C ALA A 646 5.96 -6.54 40.86
N MET A 647 6.36 -6.90 39.64
CA MET A 647 5.86 -8.11 38.97
C MET A 647 6.26 -9.39 39.73
N LEU A 648 7.49 -9.47 40.23
CA LEU A 648 7.97 -10.61 41.02
C LEU A 648 7.25 -10.80 42.36
N LYS A 649 6.71 -9.74 42.96
CA LYS A 649 5.89 -9.86 44.17
C LYS A 649 4.54 -10.53 43.91
N GLN A 650 4.03 -10.41 42.68
CA GLN A 650 2.67 -10.84 42.33
C GLN A 650 2.65 -12.16 41.57
N ARG A 651 3.60 -12.37 40.66
CA ARG A 651 3.63 -13.51 39.75
C ARG A 651 4.48 -14.64 40.31
N PRO A 652 3.99 -15.89 40.33
CA PRO A 652 4.79 -17.04 40.73
C PRO A 652 5.97 -17.25 39.76
N TYR A 653 7.17 -17.45 40.31
CA TYR A 653 8.38 -17.71 39.54
C TYR A 653 8.26 -19.07 38.83
N GLY A 654 8.65 -19.13 37.55
CA GLY A 654 8.66 -20.36 36.75
C GLY A 654 7.30 -20.95 36.39
N ALA A 655 6.19 -20.38 36.87
CA ALA A 655 4.84 -20.87 36.62
C ALA A 655 4.28 -20.33 35.30
N ASP A 656 3.62 -21.22 34.56
CA ASP A 656 2.91 -20.88 33.33
C ASP A 656 1.53 -20.28 33.64
N VAL A 657 1.03 -19.38 32.80
CA VAL A 657 -0.28 -18.74 32.95
C VAL A 657 -1.17 -19.18 31.78
N LYS A 658 -2.08 -20.12 32.05
CA LYS A 658 -2.98 -20.69 31.05
C LYS A 658 -4.33 -19.97 31.08
N VAL A 659 -4.84 -19.58 29.91
CA VAL A 659 -6.15 -18.90 29.77
C VAL A 659 -6.93 -19.57 28.64
N ASP A 660 -8.21 -19.86 28.86
CA ASP A 660 -9.12 -20.35 27.83
C ASP A 660 -9.40 -19.24 26.80
N THR A 661 -9.15 -19.55 25.53
CA THR A 661 -9.34 -18.63 24.39
C THR A 661 -10.53 -19.02 23.51
N THR A 662 -11.40 -19.92 23.98
CA THR A 662 -12.51 -20.46 23.20
C THR A 662 -13.47 -19.38 22.73
N LYS A 663 -13.78 -18.37 23.55
CA LYS A 663 -14.67 -17.26 23.15
C LYS A 663 -14.05 -16.39 22.06
N MET A 664 -12.78 -16.02 22.19
CA MET A 664 -12.05 -15.28 21.15
C MET A 664 -12.12 -16.01 19.79
N LYS A 665 -11.90 -17.33 19.79
CA LYS A 665 -11.97 -18.15 18.58
C LYS A 665 -13.38 -18.26 18.01
N LYS A 666 -14.38 -18.57 18.85
CA LYS A 666 -15.76 -18.83 18.38
C LYS A 666 -16.54 -17.57 18.04
N ILE A 667 -16.41 -16.51 18.84
CA ILE A 667 -17.20 -15.29 18.71
C ILE A 667 -16.54 -14.32 17.72
N LEU A 668 -15.21 -14.17 17.79
CA LEU A 668 -14.48 -13.23 16.93
C LEU A 668 -13.85 -13.91 15.71
N GLY A 669 -13.83 -15.24 15.63
CA GLY A 669 -13.16 -15.94 14.53
C GLY A 669 -11.64 -15.74 14.51
N MET A 670 -11.03 -15.47 15.67
CA MET A 670 -9.60 -15.21 15.80
C MET A 670 -8.86 -16.46 16.28
N ASP A 671 -8.53 -17.35 15.35
CA ASP A 671 -7.77 -18.59 15.57
C ASP A 671 -6.27 -18.44 15.30
N LYS A 672 -5.88 -17.46 14.47
CA LYS A 672 -4.49 -17.15 14.12
C LYS A 672 -4.17 -15.71 14.51
N LEU A 673 -3.22 -15.58 15.44
CA LEU A 673 -2.68 -14.31 15.90
C LEU A 673 -1.25 -14.13 15.41
N ILE A 674 -0.77 -12.90 15.40
CA ILE A 674 0.62 -12.56 15.07
C ILE A 674 1.54 -13.14 16.15
N ASP A 675 2.65 -13.73 15.70
CA ASP A 675 3.63 -14.33 16.58
C ASP A 675 4.34 -13.30 17.48
N MET A 676 4.60 -13.68 18.74
CA MET A 676 5.13 -12.76 19.74
C MET A 676 6.57 -12.30 19.46
N LYS A 677 7.42 -13.15 18.87
CA LYS A 677 8.78 -12.74 18.48
C LYS A 677 8.70 -11.61 17.45
N SER A 678 7.87 -11.80 16.43
CA SER A 678 7.63 -10.79 15.39
C SER A 678 7.05 -9.50 16.00
N SER A 679 6.06 -9.62 16.88
CA SER A 679 5.45 -8.47 17.56
C SER A 679 6.43 -7.65 18.39
N VAL A 680 7.33 -8.31 19.12
CA VAL A 680 8.37 -7.65 19.93
C VAL A 680 9.43 -6.99 19.05
N ILE A 681 9.85 -7.65 17.96
CA ILE A 681 10.79 -7.07 16.99
C ILE A 681 10.19 -5.84 16.29
N ASP A 682 8.93 -5.92 15.84
CA ASP A 682 8.18 -4.78 15.27
C ASP A 682 8.07 -3.61 16.28
N SER A 683 7.93 -3.94 17.57
CA SER A 683 7.94 -2.93 18.64
C SER A 683 9.24 -2.14 18.64
N ALA A 684 10.38 -2.84 18.63
CA ALA A 684 11.70 -2.23 18.64
C ALA A 684 11.98 -1.41 17.36
N TYR A 685 11.69 -1.96 16.19
CA TYR A 685 11.87 -1.25 14.92
C TYR A 685 11.06 0.05 14.86
N SER A 686 9.78 -0.01 15.23
CA SER A 686 8.94 1.19 15.26
C SER A 686 9.41 2.25 16.27
N MET A 687 10.08 1.84 17.36
CA MET A 687 10.73 2.78 18.29
C MET A 687 11.92 3.48 17.66
N PHE A 688 12.73 2.77 16.86
CA PHE A 688 13.85 3.38 16.14
C PHE A 688 13.35 4.35 15.06
N GLU A 689 12.35 3.93 14.28
CA GLU A 689 11.72 4.77 13.25
C GLU A 689 11.16 6.08 13.81
N ARG A 690 10.62 6.03 15.04
CA ARG A 690 10.06 7.18 15.74
C ARG A 690 11.05 7.92 16.63
N ASN A 691 12.32 7.52 16.63
CA ASN A 691 13.36 8.09 17.50
C ASN A 691 13.01 8.04 19.00
N ILE A 692 12.25 7.03 19.41
CA ILE A 692 11.95 6.71 20.82
C ILE A 692 13.16 6.05 21.48
N VAL A 693 13.88 5.24 20.71
CA VAL A 693 15.18 4.66 21.07
C VAL A 693 16.19 5.11 20.03
N GLU A 694 17.33 5.63 20.46
CA GLU A 694 18.42 6.00 19.56
C GLU A 694 19.07 4.77 18.96
N LYS A 695 19.45 4.87 17.68
CA LYS A 695 20.31 3.87 17.05
C LYS A 695 21.73 4.00 17.58
N ARG A 696 22.39 2.88 17.86
CA ARG A 696 23.78 2.86 18.36
C ARG A 696 24.83 2.90 17.25
N GLU A 697 24.44 2.50 16.04
CA GLU A 697 25.31 2.42 14.88
C GLU A 697 25.83 3.81 14.48
N VAL A 698 27.14 3.91 14.27
CA VAL A 698 27.78 5.13 13.75
C VAL A 698 27.98 4.96 12.25
N VAL A 699 27.45 5.91 11.48
CA VAL A 699 27.59 5.94 10.01
C VAL A 699 28.60 7.01 9.62
N LEU A 700 29.69 6.62 8.97
CA LEU A 700 30.65 7.55 8.39
C LEU A 700 30.17 7.98 7.00
N VAL A 701 30.03 9.28 6.77
CA VAL A 701 29.79 9.86 5.44
C VAL A 701 31.02 10.63 5.02
N THR A 702 31.73 10.15 3.99
CA THR A 702 32.93 10.83 3.51
C THR A 702 32.57 12.08 2.72
N GLY A 703 33.30 13.19 2.91
CA GLY A 703 33.07 14.43 2.17
C GLY A 703 31.70 15.05 2.48
N ALA A 704 31.32 15.07 3.77
CA ALA A 704 29.98 15.39 4.27
C ALA A 704 29.41 16.72 3.74
N SER A 705 30.24 17.70 3.41
CA SER A 705 29.84 19.00 2.85
C SER A 705 29.59 18.99 1.33
N GLY A 706 29.71 17.83 0.68
CA GLY A 706 29.41 17.65 -0.74
C GLY A 706 27.91 17.54 -1.04
N TYR A 707 27.52 17.81 -2.28
CA TYR A 707 26.12 17.88 -2.72
C TYR A 707 25.30 16.64 -2.34
N LEU A 708 25.71 15.43 -2.74
CA LEU A 708 25.03 14.18 -2.35
C LEU A 708 25.22 13.88 -0.85
N ALA A 709 26.43 14.10 -0.33
CA ALA A 709 26.81 13.74 1.02
C ALA A 709 25.95 14.46 2.08
N THR A 710 25.67 15.74 1.90
CA THR A 710 24.83 16.51 2.84
C THR A 710 23.40 15.98 2.88
N HIS A 711 22.85 15.48 1.76
CA HIS A 711 21.56 14.79 1.75
C HIS A 711 21.62 13.44 2.47
N CYS A 712 22.70 12.67 2.31
CA CYS A 712 22.92 11.44 3.09
C CYS A 712 22.98 11.74 4.60
N VAL A 713 23.76 12.75 5.02
CA VAL A 713 23.84 13.19 6.42
C VAL A 713 22.46 13.58 6.94
N GLN A 714 21.73 14.45 6.22
CA GLN A 714 20.41 14.89 6.65
C GLN A 714 19.44 13.72 6.82
N GLN A 715 19.40 12.78 5.87
CA GLN A 715 18.52 11.62 5.96
C GLN A 715 18.92 10.64 7.07
N LEU A 716 20.21 10.40 7.28
CA LEU A 716 20.71 9.57 8.39
C LEU A 716 20.34 10.17 9.75
N LEU A 717 20.55 11.47 9.95
CA LEU A 717 20.17 12.17 11.18
C LEU A 717 18.66 12.08 11.42
N ASN A 718 17.85 12.28 10.37
CA ASN A 718 16.39 12.11 10.46
C ASN A 718 15.98 10.67 10.81
N ALA A 719 16.73 9.69 10.33
CA ALA A 719 16.51 8.26 10.56
C ALA A 719 17.11 7.74 11.88
N GLY A 720 17.54 8.63 12.79
CA GLY A 720 17.97 8.22 14.12
C GLY A 720 19.48 7.94 14.29
N TYR A 721 20.26 7.94 13.21
CA TYR A 721 21.68 7.54 13.27
C TYR A 721 22.59 8.57 13.91
N LYS A 722 23.67 8.08 14.54
CA LYS A 722 24.86 8.88 14.81
C LYS A 722 25.67 8.98 13.53
N VAL A 723 26.02 10.20 13.13
CA VAL A 723 26.72 10.43 11.86
C VAL A 723 28.09 10.99 12.15
N ARG A 724 29.12 10.40 11.56
CA ARG A 724 30.43 11.01 11.47
C ARG A 724 30.65 11.51 10.05
N GLY A 725 30.89 12.79 9.87
CA GLY A 725 31.13 13.40 8.56
C GLY A 725 32.60 13.76 8.39
N THR A 726 33.24 13.31 7.31
CA THR A 726 34.59 13.79 7.00
C THR A 726 34.54 15.10 6.21
N VAL A 727 35.38 16.05 6.57
CA VAL A 727 35.64 17.29 5.83
C VAL A 727 37.15 17.50 5.72
N ARG A 728 37.61 18.31 4.76
CA ARG A 728 39.06 18.61 4.65
C ARG A 728 39.57 19.46 5.80
N SER A 729 38.74 20.38 6.28
CA SER A 729 39.04 21.22 7.43
C SER A 729 37.76 21.49 8.21
N VAL A 730 37.80 21.28 9.53
CA VAL A 730 36.70 21.64 10.44
C VAL A 730 36.67 23.12 10.78
N GLU A 731 37.67 23.88 10.34
CA GLU A 731 37.76 25.34 10.51
C GLU A 731 37.06 26.10 9.37
N ASN A 732 36.70 25.42 8.27
CA ASN A 732 36.00 26.04 7.14
C ASN A 732 34.50 26.19 7.43
N GLU A 733 34.13 27.29 8.09
CA GLU A 733 32.74 27.56 8.48
C GLU A 733 31.76 27.63 7.30
N GLU A 734 32.16 28.15 6.14
CA GLU A 734 31.31 28.19 4.93
C GLU A 734 30.87 26.76 4.51
N LYS A 735 31.77 25.78 4.64
CA LYS A 735 31.51 24.39 4.26
C LYS A 735 30.74 23.60 5.30
N ILE A 736 30.87 23.93 6.58
CA ILE A 736 30.27 23.14 7.68
C ILE A 736 29.00 23.77 8.27
N ALA A 737 28.78 25.08 8.10
CA ALA A 737 27.57 25.74 8.58
C ALA A 737 26.27 25.08 8.09
N PRO A 738 26.15 24.66 6.81
CA PRO A 738 24.96 23.95 6.35
C PRO A 738 24.73 22.60 7.06
N LEU A 739 25.81 21.90 7.42
CA LEU A 739 25.75 20.64 8.16
C LEU A 739 25.31 20.85 9.62
N LYS A 740 25.85 21.89 10.27
CA LYS A 740 25.48 22.28 11.64
C LYS A 740 24.01 22.73 11.74
N ALA A 741 23.46 23.28 10.65
CA ALA A 741 22.07 23.74 10.57
C ALA A 741 21.04 22.62 10.32
N LEU A 742 21.48 21.38 10.02
CA LEU A 742 20.56 20.26 9.80
C LEU A 742 19.82 19.89 11.09
N LYS A 743 18.56 19.48 10.97
CA LYS A 743 17.82 18.91 12.10
C LYS A 743 18.52 17.62 12.56
N GLY A 744 18.78 17.51 13.86
CA GLY A 744 19.45 16.37 14.45
C GLY A 744 20.99 16.51 14.50
N SER A 745 21.54 17.68 14.19
CA SER A 745 22.98 17.89 14.12
C SER A 745 23.72 17.68 15.46
N GLU A 746 23.02 17.58 16.59
CA GLU A 746 23.60 17.15 17.86
C GLU A 746 24.18 15.72 17.82
N ARG A 747 23.75 14.90 16.85
CA ARG A 747 24.28 13.56 16.57
C ARG A 747 25.31 13.53 15.43
N LEU A 748 25.70 14.69 14.90
CA LEU A 748 26.72 14.83 13.87
C LEU A 748 28.08 15.18 14.48
N GLN A 749 29.08 14.33 14.25
CA GLN A 749 30.48 14.61 14.55
C GLN A 749 31.24 14.88 13.24
N LEU A 750 31.88 16.06 13.13
CA LEU A 750 32.77 16.35 12.00
C LEU A 750 34.21 16.00 12.37
N VAL A 751 34.92 15.36 11.44
CA VAL A 751 36.33 14.98 11.58
C VAL A 751 37.10 15.35 10.32
N GLU A 752 38.40 15.63 10.46
CA GLU A 752 39.27 15.94 9.34
C GLU A 752 39.80 14.67 8.68
N ALA A 753 39.60 14.53 7.37
CA ALA A 753 40.25 13.53 6.52
C ALA A 753 40.21 13.99 5.06
N ASP A 754 41.33 13.79 4.34
CA ASP A 754 41.43 14.08 2.90
C ASP A 754 41.67 12.79 2.11
N LEU A 755 41.01 12.67 0.96
CA LEU A 755 41.21 11.55 0.03
C LEU A 755 42.62 11.52 -0.56
N THR A 756 43.33 12.65 -0.55
CA THR A 756 44.72 12.73 -1.04
C THR A 756 45.76 12.33 0.00
N SER A 757 45.35 12.00 1.23
CA SER A 757 46.23 11.53 2.31
C SER A 757 45.74 10.19 2.88
N GLU A 758 46.65 9.40 3.46
CA GLU A 758 46.30 8.24 4.29
C GLU A 758 46.04 8.65 5.76
N ASP A 759 46.38 9.88 6.15
CA ASP A 759 46.19 10.39 7.51
C ASP A 759 44.71 10.66 7.84
N GLY A 760 44.35 10.50 9.12
CA GLY A 760 43.02 10.82 9.64
C GLY A 760 41.96 9.72 9.45
N TRP A 761 42.14 8.80 8.50
CA TRP A 761 41.15 7.74 8.20
C TRP A 761 40.95 6.73 9.34
N ASP A 762 42.01 6.34 10.05
CA ASP A 762 41.91 5.42 11.19
C ASP A 762 41.07 6.02 12.33
N SER A 763 41.22 7.33 12.59
CA SER A 763 40.38 8.06 13.56
C SER A 763 38.94 8.22 13.08
N ALA A 764 38.75 8.53 11.79
CA ALA A 764 37.43 8.66 11.19
C ALA A 764 36.62 7.36 11.27
N LEU A 765 37.26 6.20 11.10
CA LEU A 765 36.61 4.88 11.07
C LEU A 765 36.51 4.20 12.44
N LYS A 766 37.06 4.80 13.50
CA LYS A 766 36.97 4.26 14.86
C LYS A 766 35.50 4.10 15.31
N ASP A 767 35.11 2.90 15.73
CA ASP A 767 33.75 2.57 16.18
C ASP A 767 32.64 2.78 15.12
N VAL A 768 33.01 2.89 13.84
CA VAL A 768 32.05 3.03 12.72
C VAL A 768 31.49 1.67 12.34
N THR A 769 30.18 1.61 12.13
CA THR A 769 29.47 0.40 11.66
C THR A 769 29.32 0.38 10.14
N PHE A 770 28.94 1.52 9.56
CA PHE A 770 28.69 1.67 8.12
C PHE A 770 29.44 2.85 7.54
N VAL A 771 29.90 2.71 6.28
CA VAL A 771 30.56 3.80 5.55
C VAL A 771 29.77 4.11 4.29
N LEU A 772 29.31 5.35 4.14
CA LEU A 772 28.83 5.90 2.88
C LEU A 772 29.97 6.69 2.23
N HIS A 773 30.70 6.03 1.32
CA HIS A 773 31.81 6.64 0.62
C HIS A 773 31.31 7.39 -0.63
N THR A 774 30.92 8.65 -0.42
CA THR A 774 30.40 9.55 -1.47
C THR A 774 31.44 10.54 -2.01
N ALA A 775 32.59 10.65 -1.33
CA ALA A 775 33.61 11.63 -1.69
C ALA A 775 34.37 11.20 -2.94
N SER A 776 34.61 12.15 -3.84
CA SER A 776 35.41 11.94 -5.05
C SER A 776 36.14 13.24 -5.38
N PRO A 777 37.41 13.20 -5.80
CA PRO A 777 38.06 14.37 -6.37
C PRO A 777 37.31 14.78 -7.65
N PHE A 778 36.96 16.05 -7.77
CA PHE A 778 36.36 16.62 -8.98
C PHE A 778 37.23 17.80 -9.42
N PRO A 779 37.98 17.70 -10.52
CA PRO A 779 38.78 18.82 -11.01
C PRO A 779 37.90 19.85 -11.75
N ALA A 780 38.43 21.07 -11.91
CA ALA A 780 37.85 22.06 -12.81
C ALA A 780 37.82 21.52 -14.27
N PRO A 781 36.86 21.95 -15.12
CA PRO A 781 36.64 21.40 -16.47
C PRO A 781 37.84 21.42 -17.43
N SER A 782 38.91 22.15 -17.11
CA SER A 782 40.11 22.29 -17.95
C SER A 782 41.31 21.42 -17.51
N ALA A 783 41.18 20.54 -16.50
CA ALA A 783 42.33 19.88 -15.87
C ALA A 783 42.15 18.38 -15.53
N ALA A 784 41.29 17.65 -16.23
CA ALA A 784 41.19 16.20 -16.02
C ALA A 784 42.29 15.48 -16.81
N ASP A 785 43.43 15.26 -16.15
CA ASP A 785 44.59 14.50 -16.65
C ASP A 785 44.74 13.14 -15.93
N GLU A 786 45.82 12.42 -16.19
CA GLU A 786 46.15 11.15 -15.54
C GLU A 786 46.25 11.26 -14.00
N SER A 787 46.59 12.45 -13.46
CA SER A 787 46.68 12.71 -12.03
C SER A 787 45.30 12.65 -11.35
N THR A 788 44.25 13.09 -12.04
CA THR A 788 42.87 13.01 -11.54
C THR A 788 42.40 11.56 -11.39
N ILE A 789 42.74 10.72 -12.37
CA ILE A 789 42.44 9.28 -12.32
C ILE A 789 43.15 8.64 -11.12
N LYS A 790 44.46 8.91 -10.95
CA LYS A 790 45.25 8.41 -9.81
C LYS A 790 44.64 8.84 -8.48
N THR A 791 44.21 10.10 -8.37
CA THR A 791 43.61 10.63 -7.13
C THR A 791 42.27 9.96 -6.81
N ALA A 792 41.43 9.70 -7.82
CA ALA A 792 40.14 9.04 -7.61
C ALA A 792 40.31 7.57 -7.16
N VAL A 793 41.25 6.85 -7.76
CA VAL A 793 41.57 5.46 -7.40
C VAL A 793 42.18 5.40 -6.00
N SER A 794 43.22 6.18 -5.73
CA SER A 794 43.89 6.20 -4.42
C SER A 794 42.94 6.65 -3.32
N GLY A 795 42.09 7.65 -3.57
CA GLY A 795 41.10 8.13 -2.60
C GLY A 795 40.12 7.03 -2.19
N ALA A 796 39.58 6.28 -3.15
CA ALA A 796 38.70 5.15 -2.85
C ALA A 796 39.45 4.06 -2.05
N LEU A 797 40.68 3.73 -2.45
CA LEU A 797 41.48 2.71 -1.78
C LEU A 797 41.89 3.11 -0.35
N ASN A 798 42.15 4.39 -0.08
CA ASN A 798 42.52 4.85 1.27
C ASN A 798 41.39 4.58 2.27
N VAL A 799 40.14 4.86 1.89
CA VAL A 799 38.96 4.56 2.72
C VAL A 799 38.78 3.06 2.93
N LEU A 800 38.92 2.26 1.86
CA LEU A 800 38.74 0.80 1.93
C LEU A 800 39.85 0.12 2.75
N LYS A 801 41.10 0.56 2.62
CA LYS A 801 42.24 0.10 3.44
C LYS A 801 41.99 0.38 4.91
N ALA A 802 41.53 1.59 5.25
CA ALA A 802 41.23 1.93 6.64
C ALA A 802 40.01 1.14 7.16
N ALA A 803 38.99 0.89 6.32
CA ALA A 803 37.86 0.03 6.67
C ALA A 803 38.32 -1.41 6.97
N ALA A 804 39.29 -1.95 6.22
CA ALA A 804 39.89 -3.26 6.47
C ALA A 804 40.72 -3.34 7.77
N LYS A 805 41.06 -2.20 8.38
CA LYS A 805 41.71 -2.13 9.70
C LYS A 805 40.70 -1.95 10.85
N ALA A 806 39.45 -1.57 10.55
CA ALA A 806 38.44 -1.23 11.53
C ALA A 806 37.45 -2.42 11.71
N PRO A 807 37.59 -3.24 12.77
CA PRO A 807 36.82 -4.47 12.93
C PRO A 807 35.31 -4.25 13.13
N THR A 808 34.90 -3.03 13.47
CA THR A 808 33.49 -2.66 13.62
C THR A 808 32.79 -2.38 12.30
N VAL A 809 33.54 -2.13 11.21
CA VAL A 809 32.95 -1.77 9.92
C VAL A 809 32.35 -3.01 9.26
N LYS A 810 31.02 -3.05 9.20
CA LYS A 810 30.28 -4.16 8.57
C LYS A 810 30.20 -4.00 7.06
N ARG A 811 29.89 -2.79 6.58
CA ARG A 811 29.61 -2.53 5.16
C ARG A 811 30.06 -1.14 4.71
N VAL A 812 30.63 -1.10 3.51
CA VAL A 812 30.96 0.11 2.78
C VAL A 812 30.05 0.22 1.56
N VAL A 813 29.31 1.32 1.46
CA VAL A 813 28.51 1.69 0.30
C VAL A 813 29.26 2.77 -0.47
N LEU A 814 29.77 2.42 -1.65
CA LEU A 814 30.56 3.29 -2.52
C LEU A 814 29.67 3.98 -3.56
N THR A 815 29.79 5.31 -3.69
CA THR A 815 29.19 6.04 -4.83
C THR A 815 30.11 5.98 -6.05
N SER A 816 29.72 5.20 -7.05
CA SER A 816 30.30 5.23 -8.38
C SER A 816 29.49 6.16 -9.30
N SER A 817 29.30 5.81 -10.57
CA SER A 817 28.55 6.61 -11.53
C SER A 817 27.95 5.70 -12.61
N GLY A 818 26.82 6.10 -13.21
CA GLY A 818 26.33 5.48 -14.44
C GLY A 818 27.32 5.54 -15.60
N LEU A 819 28.30 6.46 -15.58
CA LEU A 819 29.41 6.47 -16.54
C LEU A 819 30.38 5.29 -16.37
N ALA A 820 30.33 4.57 -15.25
CA ALA A 820 31.05 3.31 -15.10
C ALA A 820 30.28 2.11 -15.71
N ILE A 821 29.07 2.34 -16.22
CA ILE A 821 28.17 1.34 -16.84
C ILE A 821 28.03 1.61 -18.34
N MET A 822 27.75 2.87 -18.71
CA MET A 822 27.42 3.25 -20.07
C MET A 822 28.63 3.16 -21.01
N ASP A 823 28.50 2.34 -22.04
CA ASP A 823 29.38 2.31 -23.19
C ASP A 823 28.68 2.97 -24.40
N PHE A 824 29.11 4.18 -24.76
CA PHE A 824 28.49 4.94 -25.84
C PHE A 824 28.82 4.39 -27.24
N ASP A 825 29.92 3.64 -27.40
CA ASP A 825 30.23 2.98 -28.67
C ASP A 825 29.28 1.80 -28.89
N LYS A 826 29.06 0.99 -27.84
CA LYS A 826 28.04 -0.07 -27.82
C LYS A 826 26.64 0.49 -28.10
N LEU A 827 26.29 1.62 -27.50
CA LEU A 827 24.99 2.26 -27.72
C LEU A 827 24.83 2.79 -29.15
N ARG A 828 25.90 3.30 -29.79
CA ARG A 828 25.86 3.69 -31.21
C ARG A 828 25.62 2.48 -32.12
N ALA A 829 26.22 1.32 -31.80
CA ALA A 829 26.05 0.09 -32.56
C ALA A 829 24.67 -0.56 -32.32
N HIS A 830 24.14 -0.44 -31.09
CA HIS A 830 22.89 -1.06 -30.65
C HIS A 830 22.01 -0.04 -29.90
N PRO A 831 21.26 0.83 -30.62
CA PRO A 831 20.47 1.91 -30.02
C PRO A 831 19.39 1.46 -29.03
N ASP A 832 18.97 0.19 -29.09
CA ASP A 832 17.98 -0.39 -28.17
C ASP A 832 18.60 -1.12 -26.95
N HIS A 833 19.93 -1.07 -26.78
CA HIS A 833 20.60 -1.71 -25.65
C HIS A 833 20.07 -1.17 -24.32
N VAL A 834 19.70 -2.09 -23.42
CA VAL A 834 19.30 -1.78 -22.05
C VAL A 834 20.48 -2.03 -21.13
N PHE A 835 21.02 -0.95 -20.56
CA PHE A 835 22.16 -1.06 -19.65
C PHE A 835 21.76 -1.68 -18.32
N SER A 836 22.58 -2.59 -17.81
CA SER A 836 22.41 -3.24 -16.50
C SER A 836 23.70 -3.16 -15.70
N GLU A 837 23.68 -3.64 -14.45
CA GLU A 837 24.88 -3.63 -13.60
C GLU A 837 25.98 -4.58 -14.07
N ALA A 838 25.68 -5.47 -15.02
CA ALA A 838 26.64 -6.32 -15.70
C ALA A 838 27.50 -5.58 -16.73
N ASP A 839 27.03 -4.43 -17.24
CA ASP A 839 27.75 -3.67 -18.26
C ASP A 839 28.95 -2.91 -17.68
N TRP A 840 30.03 -2.91 -18.45
CA TRP A 840 31.23 -2.10 -18.24
C TRP A 840 31.66 -1.50 -19.57
N PRO A 841 32.17 -0.27 -19.59
CA PRO A 841 32.80 0.27 -20.80
C PRO A 841 34.01 -0.57 -21.20
N GLU A 842 34.03 -1.00 -22.46
CA GLU A 842 35.09 -1.87 -23.01
C GLU A 842 36.27 -1.02 -23.49
N ASN A 843 36.00 0.08 -24.18
CA ASN A 843 37.02 1.00 -24.69
C ASN A 843 37.09 2.30 -23.85
N LEU A 844 38.11 2.43 -23.02
CA LEU A 844 38.30 3.60 -22.16
C LEU A 844 38.89 4.81 -22.90
N ASP A 845 39.53 4.62 -24.06
CA ASP A 845 40.20 5.70 -24.80
C ASP A 845 39.20 6.69 -25.41
N ASN A 846 37.96 6.23 -25.63
CA ASN A 846 36.86 7.04 -26.17
C ASN A 846 36.01 7.74 -25.09
N LEU A 847 36.32 7.54 -23.81
CA LEU A 847 35.58 8.14 -22.69
C LEU A 847 36.19 9.44 -22.20
N ALA A 848 35.37 10.32 -21.62
CA ALA A 848 35.88 11.46 -20.86
C ALA A 848 36.76 10.98 -19.70
N THR A 849 37.83 11.72 -19.35
CA THR A 849 38.72 11.39 -18.23
C THR A 849 37.98 11.12 -16.92
N TYR A 850 36.87 11.83 -16.65
CA TYR A 850 36.03 11.59 -15.49
C TYR A 850 35.31 10.22 -15.51
N ALA A 851 34.83 9.79 -16.67
CA ALA A 851 34.25 8.46 -16.82
C ALA A 851 35.32 7.38 -16.62
N VAL A 852 36.52 7.57 -17.19
CA VAL A 852 37.66 6.68 -16.98
C VAL A 852 38.04 6.59 -15.51
N SER A 853 38.06 7.71 -14.77
CA SER A 853 38.37 7.70 -13.34
C SER A 853 37.35 6.93 -12.52
N LYS A 854 36.04 7.05 -12.83
CA LYS A 854 34.97 6.29 -12.17
C LYS A 854 35.04 4.79 -12.47
N VAL A 855 35.30 4.40 -13.73
CA VAL A 855 35.49 2.97 -14.08
C VAL A 855 36.68 2.39 -13.32
N LYS A 856 37.84 3.06 -13.34
CA LYS A 856 39.06 2.57 -12.70
C LYS A 856 38.95 2.53 -11.18
N ALA A 857 38.34 3.54 -10.55
CA ALA A 857 38.13 3.55 -9.10
C ALA A 857 37.18 2.44 -8.65
N GLU A 858 36.10 2.19 -9.39
CA GLU A 858 35.17 1.12 -9.07
C GLU A 858 35.81 -0.27 -9.22
N ARG A 859 36.55 -0.52 -10.32
CA ARG A 859 37.30 -1.78 -10.50
C ARG A 859 38.32 -2.00 -9.39
N ALA A 860 39.10 -0.97 -9.05
CA ALA A 860 40.07 -1.06 -7.96
C ALA A 860 39.42 -1.36 -6.60
N ALA A 861 38.24 -0.81 -6.31
CA ALA A 861 37.49 -1.13 -5.10
C ALA A 861 37.06 -2.60 -5.04
N TRP A 862 36.51 -3.13 -6.15
CA TRP A 862 36.15 -4.54 -6.25
C TRP A 862 37.36 -5.47 -6.13
N ASP A 863 38.46 -5.14 -6.79
CA ASP A 863 39.69 -5.93 -6.76
C ASP A 863 40.31 -5.94 -5.37
N PHE A 864 40.32 -4.80 -4.67
CA PHE A 864 40.79 -4.72 -3.29
C PHE A 864 40.01 -5.64 -2.35
N VAL A 865 38.67 -5.58 -2.39
CA VAL A 865 37.82 -6.40 -1.51
C VAL A 865 37.96 -7.89 -1.82
N LYS A 866 38.13 -8.27 -3.10
CA LYS A 866 38.40 -9.67 -3.50
C LYS A 866 39.75 -10.18 -3.00
N GLN A 867 40.74 -9.30 -2.87
CA GLN A 867 42.11 -9.64 -2.43
C GLN A 867 42.26 -9.73 -0.91
N LEU A 868 41.26 -9.34 -0.11
CA LEU A 868 41.31 -9.44 1.35
C LEU A 868 41.45 -10.90 1.81
N THR A 869 42.52 -11.18 2.57
CA THR A 869 42.87 -12.50 3.09
C THR A 869 42.09 -12.82 4.38
N ALA A 870 42.23 -14.06 4.91
CA ALA A 870 41.48 -14.50 6.09
C ALA A 870 41.95 -13.84 7.40
N ASP A 871 43.18 -13.32 7.43
CA ASP A 871 43.81 -12.59 8.55
C ASP A 871 43.46 -11.09 8.55
N GLN A 872 42.79 -10.60 7.50
CA GLN A 872 42.31 -9.22 7.41
C GLN A 872 40.81 -9.15 7.74
N HIS A 873 40.37 -8.02 8.31
CA HIS A 873 38.95 -7.79 8.54
C HIS A 873 38.22 -7.67 7.20
N LYS A 874 37.21 -8.52 6.99
CA LYS A 874 36.38 -8.50 5.79
C LYS A 874 35.11 -7.71 6.05
N PHE A 875 34.86 -6.72 5.22
CA PHE A 875 33.62 -5.95 5.19
C PHE A 875 32.89 -6.19 3.87
N GLU A 876 31.58 -5.94 3.88
CA GLU A 876 30.74 -6.02 2.69
C GLU A 876 30.89 -4.77 1.82
N LEU A 877 31.03 -4.91 0.51
CA LEU A 877 31.03 -3.80 -0.44
C LEU A 877 29.71 -3.76 -1.21
N VAL A 878 29.12 -2.58 -1.32
CA VAL A 878 27.99 -2.29 -2.21
C VAL A 878 28.33 -1.07 -3.04
N VAL A 879 28.03 -1.08 -4.33
CA VAL A 879 28.27 0.06 -5.21
C VAL A 879 26.96 0.62 -5.72
N ILE A 880 26.76 1.92 -5.54
CA ILE A 880 25.64 2.66 -6.10
C ILE A 880 26.12 3.42 -7.34
N ASN A 881 25.46 3.20 -8.48
CA ASN A 881 25.76 3.86 -9.75
C ASN A 881 24.62 4.83 -10.11
N PRO A 882 24.62 6.05 -9.55
CA PRO A 882 23.62 7.04 -9.91
C PRO A 882 23.93 7.65 -11.29
N LEU A 883 22.87 8.09 -11.96
CA LEU A 883 22.96 8.85 -13.21
C LEU A 883 23.22 10.35 -12.92
N ILE A 884 22.78 11.26 -13.80
CA ILE A 884 22.85 12.70 -13.52
C ILE A 884 21.97 13.01 -12.31
N ILE A 885 22.61 13.37 -11.19
CA ILE A 885 21.95 13.69 -9.92
C ILE A 885 21.38 15.11 -9.97
N LEU A 886 20.06 15.24 -9.87
CA LEU A 886 19.33 16.51 -9.87
C LEU A 886 18.56 16.70 -8.56
N GLY A 887 18.14 17.91 -8.25
CA GLY A 887 17.35 18.23 -7.06
C GLY A 887 17.92 19.40 -6.25
N PRO A 888 17.24 19.81 -5.18
CA PRO A 888 17.64 20.98 -4.39
C PRO A 888 19.03 20.79 -3.75
N THR A 889 19.82 21.87 -3.66
CA THR A 889 21.09 21.87 -2.93
C THR A 889 20.92 22.33 -1.49
N LEU A 890 21.58 21.63 -0.58
CA LEU A 890 21.66 21.96 0.85
C LEU A 890 22.92 22.76 1.18
N THR A 891 23.80 23.01 0.21
CA THR A 891 25.01 23.84 0.37
C THR A 891 25.10 24.89 -0.73
N ASP A 892 25.92 25.92 -0.51
CA ASP A 892 26.13 27.00 -1.49
C ASP A 892 27.09 26.60 -2.63
N THR A 893 27.58 25.36 -2.60
CA THR A 893 28.46 24.84 -3.65
C THR A 893 27.71 24.01 -4.68
N VAL A 894 27.88 24.37 -5.95
CA VAL A 894 27.21 23.72 -7.08
C VAL A 894 27.95 22.46 -7.49
N GLY A 895 27.27 21.31 -7.38
CA GLY A 895 27.74 20.07 -7.99
C GLY A 895 27.67 20.13 -9.52
N SER A 896 28.55 19.40 -10.20
CA SER A 896 28.64 19.40 -11.67
C SER A 896 27.32 19.06 -12.39
N SER A 897 26.51 18.18 -11.81
CA SER A 897 25.18 17.83 -12.34
C SER A 897 24.20 19.01 -12.28
N VAL A 898 24.18 19.76 -11.17
CA VAL A 898 23.30 20.93 -10.98
C VAL A 898 23.79 22.13 -11.80
N ALA A 899 25.08 22.18 -12.13
CA ALA A 899 25.63 23.20 -13.04
C ALA A 899 24.97 23.17 -14.43
N MET A 900 24.41 22.03 -14.87
CA MET A 900 23.60 21.97 -16.09
C MET A 900 22.34 22.84 -15.98
N VAL A 901 21.62 22.75 -14.86
CA VAL A 901 20.45 23.59 -14.58
C VAL A 901 20.86 25.06 -14.47
N GLN A 902 21.98 25.36 -13.80
CA GLN A 902 22.53 26.71 -13.73
C GLN A 902 22.81 27.29 -15.13
N ARG A 903 23.36 26.49 -16.05
CA ARG A 903 23.63 26.92 -17.43
C ARG A 903 22.36 27.25 -18.20
N PHE A 904 21.29 26.47 -18.04
CA PHE A 904 19.99 26.82 -18.63
C PHE A 904 19.47 28.19 -18.15
N LEU A 905 19.72 28.55 -16.89
CA LEU A 905 19.24 29.81 -16.30
C LEU A 905 20.15 31.02 -16.62
N THR A 906 21.45 30.81 -16.83
CA THR A 906 22.46 31.89 -16.90
C THR A 906 23.11 32.07 -18.26
N LYS A 907 23.17 31.02 -19.08
CA LYS A 907 23.87 30.99 -20.37
C LYS A 907 23.02 30.25 -21.41
N PRO A 908 21.84 30.78 -21.79
CA PRO A 908 20.96 30.09 -22.73
C PRO A 908 21.65 29.92 -24.09
N MET A 909 21.77 28.67 -24.55
CA MET A 909 22.19 28.35 -25.92
C MET A 909 21.09 28.76 -26.90
N ALA A 910 21.40 29.15 -28.15
CA ALA A 910 20.35 29.48 -29.12
C ALA A 910 19.46 28.25 -29.46
N LYS A 911 20.07 27.07 -29.58
CA LYS A 911 19.42 25.79 -29.83
C LYS A 911 20.02 24.70 -28.94
N LEU A 912 19.25 23.66 -28.65
CA LEU A 912 19.61 22.55 -27.78
C LEU A 912 19.81 21.24 -28.55
N PRO A 913 20.87 20.47 -28.27
CA PRO A 913 21.04 19.17 -28.89
C PRO A 913 20.00 18.16 -28.38
N LYS A 914 19.52 17.29 -29.28
CA LYS A 914 18.60 16.19 -28.94
C LYS A 914 19.35 15.03 -28.30
N ILE A 915 19.79 15.20 -27.07
CA ILE A 915 20.50 14.18 -26.29
C ILE A 915 19.67 13.70 -25.11
N CYS A 916 19.69 12.39 -24.88
CA CYS A 916 19.14 11.80 -23.68
C CYS A 916 20.06 12.09 -22.48
N VAL A 917 19.45 12.49 -21.37
CA VAL A 917 20.05 12.85 -20.08
C VAL A 917 19.43 11.95 -19.01
N PRO A 918 19.93 10.73 -18.86
CA PRO A 918 19.48 9.84 -17.80
C PRO A 918 19.76 10.50 -16.43
N SER A 919 18.75 10.54 -15.57
CA SER A 919 18.76 11.34 -14.34
C SER A 919 18.11 10.63 -13.16
N VAL A 920 18.40 11.13 -11.97
CA VAL A 920 17.82 10.68 -10.70
C VAL A 920 17.83 11.83 -9.70
N ASP A 921 16.86 11.88 -8.79
CA ASP A 921 16.84 12.89 -7.73
C ASP A 921 17.89 12.61 -6.64
N VAL A 922 18.56 13.64 -6.15
CA VAL A 922 19.59 13.57 -5.09
C VAL A 922 19.05 12.94 -3.81
N ARG A 923 17.78 13.17 -3.49
CA ARG A 923 17.14 12.59 -2.30
C ARG A 923 16.93 11.09 -2.48
N ASP A 924 16.63 10.64 -3.69
CA ASP A 924 16.51 9.21 -4.00
C ASP A 924 17.89 8.53 -4.01
N VAL A 925 18.93 9.19 -4.53
CA VAL A 925 20.30 8.64 -4.45
C VAL A 925 20.76 8.52 -2.99
N ALA A 926 20.51 9.53 -2.16
CA ALA A 926 20.82 9.46 -0.73
C ALA A 926 20.03 8.34 -0.04
N LYS A 927 18.73 8.19 -0.35
CA LYS A 927 17.92 7.08 0.14
C LYS A 927 18.47 5.72 -0.28
N ALA A 928 18.90 5.58 -1.54
CA ALA A 928 19.49 4.34 -2.03
C ALA A 928 20.74 3.95 -1.25
N HIS A 929 21.59 4.91 -0.87
CA HIS A 929 22.77 4.64 -0.03
C HIS A 929 22.38 4.14 1.36
N ILE A 930 21.38 4.76 1.99
CA ILE A 930 20.90 4.41 3.33
C ILE A 930 20.24 3.03 3.32
N LEU A 931 19.45 2.71 2.30
CA LEU A 931 18.83 1.39 2.17
C LEU A 931 19.87 0.31 1.88
N ALA A 932 20.83 0.59 1.00
CA ALA A 932 21.90 -0.35 0.67
C ALA A 932 22.80 -0.68 1.86
N MET A 933 22.94 0.22 2.85
CA MET A 933 23.79 -0.03 4.01
C MET A 933 23.23 -1.13 4.93
N THR A 934 21.92 -1.38 4.93
CA THR A 934 21.28 -2.39 5.80
C THR A 934 20.55 -3.51 5.08
N ALA A 935 20.23 -3.37 3.78
CA ALA A 935 19.50 -4.39 3.03
C ALA A 935 20.25 -5.73 2.99
N ALA A 936 19.57 -6.82 3.33
CA ALA A 936 20.17 -8.16 3.43
C ALA A 936 20.76 -8.65 2.10
N GLY A 937 20.13 -8.32 0.97
CA GLY A 937 20.57 -8.72 -0.37
C GLY A 937 21.51 -7.74 -1.08
N ALA A 938 21.96 -6.66 -0.43
CA ALA A 938 22.79 -5.64 -1.08
C ALA A 938 24.29 -5.97 -1.07
N ALA A 939 24.76 -6.82 -0.14
CA ALA A 939 26.17 -7.15 -0.01
C ALA A 939 26.71 -7.79 -1.30
N GLY A 940 27.83 -7.26 -1.81
CA GLY A 940 28.46 -7.73 -3.04
C GLY A 940 27.79 -7.23 -4.32
N GLU A 941 26.77 -6.37 -4.22
CA GLU A 941 26.03 -5.89 -5.38
C GLU A 941 26.52 -4.53 -5.88
N ARG A 942 26.35 -4.35 -7.19
CA ARG A 942 26.36 -3.07 -7.87
C ARG A 942 24.91 -2.77 -8.26
N ILE A 943 24.44 -1.55 -8.04
CA ILE A 943 23.03 -1.17 -8.22
C ILE A 943 22.92 0.13 -9.02
N VAL A 944 22.24 0.09 -10.17
CA VAL A 944 21.89 1.30 -10.94
C VAL A 944 20.75 2.01 -10.23
N VAL A 945 20.88 3.33 -10.02
CA VAL A 945 19.78 4.15 -9.51
C VAL A 945 19.41 5.18 -10.58
N ALA A 946 18.30 4.91 -11.27
CA ALA A 946 17.88 5.60 -12.46
C ALA A 946 16.37 5.83 -12.52
N TYR A 947 15.94 7.05 -12.84
CA TYR A 947 14.56 7.30 -13.25
C TYR A 947 14.33 6.78 -14.66
N GLN A 948 13.19 6.13 -14.89
CA GLN A 948 12.78 5.61 -16.20
C GLN A 948 11.35 6.09 -16.51
N PRO A 949 11.04 6.44 -17.78
CA PRO A 949 11.98 6.56 -18.90
C PRO A 949 12.98 7.71 -18.71
N SER A 950 14.13 7.63 -19.37
CA SER A 950 15.18 8.66 -19.27
C SER A 950 14.70 10.00 -19.84
N TYR A 951 15.19 11.11 -19.28
CA TYR A 951 14.78 12.46 -19.67
C TYR A 951 15.59 13.00 -20.85
N TRP A 952 14.98 13.85 -21.67
CA TRP A 952 15.67 14.54 -22.76
C TRP A 952 16.12 15.94 -22.34
N MET A 953 17.26 16.39 -22.86
CA MET A 953 17.77 17.74 -22.59
C MET A 953 16.76 18.82 -23.00
N THR A 954 16.11 18.64 -24.16
CA THR A 954 15.06 19.53 -24.67
C THR A 954 13.81 19.50 -23.79
N GLN A 955 13.46 18.34 -23.24
CA GLN A 955 12.34 18.20 -22.30
C GLN A 955 12.62 18.96 -20.99
N MET A 956 13.81 18.81 -20.41
CA MET A 956 14.22 19.56 -19.21
C MET A 956 14.12 21.07 -19.42
N ALA A 957 14.59 21.56 -20.58
CA ALA A 957 14.57 22.97 -20.90
C ALA A 957 13.15 23.50 -21.12
N ARG A 958 12.25 22.72 -21.75
CA ARG A 958 10.83 23.08 -21.87
C ARG A 958 10.15 23.17 -20.51
N ASP A 959 10.42 22.24 -19.59
CA ASP A 959 9.87 22.28 -18.24
C ASP A 959 10.37 23.48 -17.43
N LEU A 960 11.67 23.81 -17.54
CA LEU A 960 12.22 25.05 -16.98
C LEU A 960 11.60 26.30 -17.61
N ASN A 961 11.46 26.33 -18.94
CA ASN A 961 10.85 27.46 -19.63
C ASN A 961 9.40 27.68 -19.19
N ALA A 962 8.62 26.61 -19.05
CA ALA A 962 7.24 26.69 -18.60
C ALA A 962 7.10 27.31 -17.20
N GLU A 963 8.04 27.05 -16.28
CA GLU A 963 8.01 27.63 -14.94
C GLU A 963 8.64 29.02 -14.85
N PHE A 964 9.82 29.21 -15.46
CA PHE A 964 10.67 30.39 -15.20
C PHE A 964 10.57 31.50 -16.26
N SER A 965 9.99 31.26 -17.44
CA SER A 965 9.84 32.31 -18.46
C SER A 965 8.99 33.49 -17.98
N SER A 966 7.87 33.20 -17.31
CA SER A 966 7.00 34.20 -16.67
C SER A 966 7.61 34.91 -15.45
N GLN A 967 8.81 34.49 -15.05
CA GLN A 967 9.59 34.97 -13.90
C GLN A 967 10.89 35.67 -14.34
N GLY A 968 10.98 36.07 -15.61
CA GLY A 968 12.08 36.88 -16.13
C GLY A 968 13.29 36.09 -16.63
N PHE A 969 13.21 34.76 -16.71
CA PHE A 969 14.30 33.93 -17.25
C PHE A 969 14.08 33.60 -18.73
N VAL A 970 15.14 33.67 -19.53
CA VAL A 970 15.13 33.24 -20.93
C VAL A 970 15.73 31.84 -21.01
N ILE A 971 14.90 30.83 -21.28
CA ILE A 971 15.30 29.43 -21.36
C ILE A 971 15.17 28.96 -22.81
N PRO A 972 16.21 28.35 -23.40
CA PRO A 972 16.16 27.93 -24.78
C PRO A 972 15.34 26.65 -24.92
N THR A 973 14.46 26.60 -25.93
CA THR A 973 13.58 25.44 -26.16
C THR A 973 13.65 24.91 -27.59
N GLU A 974 14.35 25.62 -28.47
CA GLU A 974 14.55 25.19 -29.86
C GLU A 974 15.56 24.04 -29.92
N GLU A 975 15.26 23.03 -30.74
CA GLU A 975 16.08 21.83 -30.90
C GLU A 975 17.02 22.00 -32.11
N MET A 976 18.29 21.62 -31.95
CA MET A 976 19.26 21.52 -33.04
C MET A 976 18.97 20.32 -33.90
N LYS A 977 19.16 20.40 -35.22
CA LYS A 977 19.24 19.24 -36.11
C LYS A 977 20.61 18.57 -35.98
N GLN A 978 20.72 17.30 -36.39
CA GLN A 978 21.97 16.53 -36.29
C GLN A 978 23.14 17.20 -37.04
N ASP A 979 22.87 17.81 -38.20
CA ASP A 979 23.88 18.44 -39.06
C ASP A 979 24.02 19.96 -38.83
N ASP A 980 23.41 20.51 -37.77
CA ASP A 980 23.57 21.93 -37.44
C ASP A 980 25.03 22.24 -37.06
N ASP A 981 25.54 23.42 -37.42
CA ASP A 981 26.89 23.85 -37.04
C ASP A 981 27.04 23.93 -35.51
N THR A 982 27.97 23.15 -34.96
CA THR A 982 28.26 23.06 -33.53
C THR A 982 29.44 23.92 -33.09
N SER A 983 30.11 24.62 -34.01
CA SER A 983 31.32 25.41 -33.74
C SER A 983 31.08 26.56 -32.76
N GLY A 984 29.86 27.10 -32.71
CA GLY A 984 29.43 28.15 -31.79
C GLY A 984 28.99 27.68 -30.40
N LEU A 985 28.94 26.36 -30.15
CA LEU A 985 28.61 25.81 -28.83
C LEU A 985 29.80 25.92 -27.88
N ASP A 986 29.55 26.01 -26.57
CA ASP A 986 30.63 26.00 -25.59
C ASP A 986 31.39 24.65 -25.60
N PRO A 987 32.68 24.63 -25.22
CA PRO A 987 33.52 23.44 -25.31
C PRO A 987 32.95 22.21 -24.61
N HIS A 988 32.21 22.38 -23.52
CA HIS A 988 31.61 21.27 -22.79
C HIS A 988 30.45 20.63 -23.57
N THR A 989 29.61 21.43 -24.21
CA THR A 989 28.53 20.93 -25.07
C THR A 989 29.10 20.23 -26.32
N GLN A 990 30.14 20.79 -26.93
CA GLN A 990 30.83 20.12 -28.06
C GLN A 990 31.42 18.76 -27.66
N ALA A 991 32.06 18.67 -26.49
CA ALA A 991 32.58 17.40 -25.98
C ALA A 991 31.45 16.38 -25.70
N THR A 992 30.32 16.85 -25.17
CA THR A 992 29.15 15.98 -24.92
C THR A 992 28.57 15.41 -26.21
N LEU A 993 28.49 16.21 -27.28
CA LEU A 993 28.02 15.77 -28.60
C LEU A 993 28.94 14.77 -29.29
N LYS A 994 30.25 14.84 -29.05
CA LYS A 994 31.19 13.83 -29.54
C LYS A 994 30.99 12.47 -28.84
N GLN A 995 30.64 12.50 -27.56
CA GLN A 995 30.54 11.29 -26.73
C GLN A 995 29.16 10.64 -26.78
N ARG A 996 28.08 11.41 -26.81
CA ARG A 996 26.72 10.87 -26.73
C ARG A 996 26.08 10.76 -28.12
N PRO A 997 25.41 9.64 -28.44
CA PRO A 997 24.67 9.54 -29.69
C PRO A 997 23.52 10.54 -29.72
N TYR A 998 23.40 11.28 -30.83
CA TYR A 998 22.30 12.20 -31.08
C TYR A 998 21.01 11.42 -31.33
N GLY A 999 19.91 11.81 -30.67
CA GLY A 999 18.57 11.26 -30.91
C GLY A 999 18.34 9.83 -30.42
N VAL A 1000 19.28 9.25 -29.67
CA VAL A 1000 19.17 7.89 -29.13
C VAL A 1000 18.70 7.94 -27.68
N ASP A 1001 17.70 7.13 -27.36
CA ASP A 1001 17.21 6.93 -25.99
C ASP A 1001 18.15 6.00 -25.22
N ILE A 1002 18.31 6.23 -23.91
CA ILE A 1002 19.20 5.43 -23.06
C ILE A 1002 18.35 4.76 -21.99
N LYS A 1003 18.29 3.43 -22.04
CA LYS A 1003 17.44 2.61 -21.17
C LYS A 1003 18.29 1.89 -20.12
N PHE A 1004 17.74 1.71 -18.92
CA PHE A 1004 18.40 0.98 -17.84
C PHE A 1004 17.48 -0.09 -17.24
N ASP A 1005 18.04 -1.26 -16.97
CA ASP A 1005 17.42 -2.24 -16.09
C ASP A 1005 17.56 -1.73 -14.64
N THR A 1006 16.41 -1.54 -13.99
CA THR A 1006 16.31 -1.06 -12.60
C THR A 1006 15.81 -2.15 -11.65
N THR A 1007 15.83 -3.41 -12.09
CA THR A 1007 15.30 -4.55 -11.33
C THR A 1007 15.98 -4.71 -9.96
N LYS A 1008 17.30 -4.52 -9.86
CA LYS A 1008 18.00 -4.60 -8.56
C LYS A 1008 17.61 -3.48 -7.62
N MET A 1009 17.52 -2.24 -8.10
CA MET A 1009 17.03 -1.10 -7.30
C MET A 1009 15.64 -1.38 -6.72
N LYS A 1010 14.73 -1.94 -7.51
CA LYS A 1010 13.38 -2.31 -7.07
C LYS A 1010 13.40 -3.47 -6.06
N LYS A 1011 14.03 -4.60 -6.41
CA LYS A 1011 13.99 -5.82 -5.60
C LYS A 1011 14.83 -5.75 -4.32
N ILE A 1012 16.01 -5.14 -4.38
CA ILE A 1012 16.96 -5.11 -3.26
C ILE A 1012 16.68 -3.93 -2.34
N LEU A 1013 16.40 -2.75 -2.91
CA LEU A 1013 16.19 -1.53 -2.14
C LEU A 1013 14.70 -1.20 -1.92
N GLY A 1014 13.76 -1.90 -2.56
CA GLY A 1014 12.32 -1.58 -2.46
C GLY A 1014 11.96 -0.22 -3.08
N MET A 1015 12.78 0.27 -4.03
CA MET A 1015 12.63 1.60 -4.63
C MET A 1015 11.88 1.53 -5.96
N ASP A 1016 10.55 1.36 -5.91
CA ASP A 1016 9.69 1.28 -7.10
C ASP A 1016 9.22 2.63 -7.62
N LYS A 1017 9.26 3.66 -6.77
CA LYS A 1017 8.79 5.02 -7.07
C LYS A 1017 9.87 6.02 -6.72
N LEU A 1018 10.43 6.64 -7.75
CA LEU A 1018 11.38 7.74 -7.63
C LEU A 1018 10.66 9.09 -7.79
N ILE A 1019 11.29 10.15 -7.32
CA ILE A 1019 10.85 11.51 -7.52
C ILE A 1019 10.93 11.83 -9.02
N ASP A 1020 9.87 12.46 -9.52
CA ASP A 1020 9.75 12.85 -10.91
C ASP A 1020 10.81 13.90 -11.31
N ILE A 1021 11.51 13.65 -12.42
CA ILE A 1021 12.66 14.46 -12.85
C ILE A 1021 12.26 15.90 -13.21
N LYS A 1022 11.06 16.15 -13.74
CA LYS A 1022 10.58 17.52 -13.96
C LYS A 1022 10.52 18.28 -12.65
N SER A 1023 10.02 17.65 -11.59
CA SER A 1023 10.04 18.25 -10.24
C SER A 1023 11.47 18.49 -9.77
N SER A 1024 12.37 17.51 -9.89
CA SER A 1024 13.78 17.65 -9.50
C SER A 1024 14.50 18.80 -10.22
N VAL A 1025 14.29 18.96 -11.53
CA VAL A 1025 14.87 20.03 -12.34
C VAL A 1025 14.39 21.41 -11.88
N ILE A 1026 13.08 21.57 -11.68
CA ILE A 1026 12.48 22.83 -11.21
C ILE A 1026 12.96 23.18 -9.79
N GLU A 1027 12.99 22.19 -8.89
CA GLU A 1027 13.47 22.38 -7.52
C GLU A 1027 14.97 22.69 -7.46
N SER A 1028 15.77 22.14 -8.38
CA SER A 1028 17.18 22.52 -8.56
C SER A 1028 17.29 24.00 -8.92
N ALA A 1029 16.51 24.48 -9.89
CA ALA A 1029 16.53 25.86 -10.34
C ALA A 1029 16.13 26.83 -9.23
N TYR A 1030 15.03 26.53 -8.51
CA TYR A 1030 14.63 27.32 -7.34
C TYR A 1030 15.72 27.37 -6.28
N SER A 1031 16.32 26.22 -5.95
CA SER A 1031 17.37 26.15 -4.94
C SER A 1031 18.61 26.98 -5.31
N LEU A 1032 18.99 27.00 -6.59
CA LEU A 1032 20.09 27.85 -7.09
C LEU A 1032 19.75 29.34 -6.97
N ILE A 1033 18.52 29.74 -7.27
CA ILE A 1033 18.08 31.14 -7.21
C ILE A 1033 17.96 31.61 -5.75
N GLU A 1034 17.36 30.81 -4.87
CA GLU A 1034 17.15 31.20 -3.47
C GLU A 1034 18.45 31.27 -2.66
N ARG A 1035 19.48 30.52 -3.06
CA ARG A 1035 20.82 30.59 -2.47
C ARG A 1035 21.72 31.66 -3.11
N ASN A 1036 21.17 32.49 -4.00
CA ASN A 1036 21.90 33.54 -4.72
C ASN A 1036 23.07 33.02 -5.56
N ILE A 1037 23.03 31.74 -5.97
CA ILE A 1037 23.97 31.15 -6.92
C ILE A 1037 23.61 31.58 -8.35
N VAL A 1038 22.31 31.75 -8.61
CA VAL A 1038 21.76 32.39 -9.80
C VAL A 1038 21.05 33.66 -9.36
N GLU A 1039 21.35 34.78 -10.00
CA GLU A 1039 20.72 36.06 -9.69
C GLU A 1039 19.20 36.01 -9.92
N LYS A 1040 18.45 36.58 -8.99
CA LYS A 1040 17.00 36.78 -9.12
C LYS A 1040 16.73 37.77 -10.24
N ARG A 1041 15.89 37.40 -11.21
CA ARG A 1041 15.46 38.27 -12.32
C ARG A 1041 14.27 39.14 -11.90
N GLU A 1042 14.08 40.25 -12.61
CA GLU A 1042 12.89 41.08 -12.45
C GLU A 1042 11.63 40.25 -12.75
N GLY A 1043 10.65 40.28 -11.83
CA GLY A 1043 9.43 39.48 -11.93
C GLY A 1043 9.53 38.07 -11.33
N TYR A 1044 10.65 37.69 -10.71
CA TYR A 1044 10.78 36.44 -9.96
C TYR A 1044 9.83 36.40 -8.75
N ARG A 1045 9.04 35.33 -8.60
CA ARG A 1045 7.96 35.24 -7.59
C ARG A 1045 8.21 34.17 -6.53
N GLY A 1046 9.35 33.49 -6.60
CA GLY A 1046 9.63 32.33 -5.75
C GLY A 1046 8.77 31.10 -6.12
N PRO A 1047 9.00 29.95 -5.46
CA PRO A 1047 8.19 28.77 -5.68
C PRO A 1047 6.77 28.98 -5.13
N LYS A 1048 5.75 28.72 -5.98
CA LYS A 1048 4.31 28.88 -5.66
C LYS A 1048 3.83 28.10 -4.42
N ASN A 1049 4.65 27.18 -3.89
CA ASN A 1049 4.35 26.38 -2.70
C ASN A 1049 5.58 26.23 -1.78
N TYR A 1050 6.18 27.34 -1.32
CA TYR A 1050 7.35 27.31 -0.42
C TYR A 1050 7.11 26.40 0.81
N ASN A 1051 5.88 26.34 1.35
CA ASN A 1051 5.53 25.45 2.46
C ASN A 1051 5.42 23.95 2.09
N ARG A 1052 5.32 23.57 0.81
CA ARG A 1052 5.23 22.15 0.41
C ARG A 1052 6.59 21.47 0.19
N LEU A 1053 7.67 22.22 0.00
CA LEU A 1053 9.01 21.63 -0.15
C LEU A 1053 9.51 21.04 1.16
N ASP A 1054 9.34 21.77 2.26
CA ASP A 1054 9.55 21.25 3.61
C ASP A 1054 8.54 20.15 3.97
N HIS A 1055 7.28 20.29 3.56
CA HIS A 1055 6.25 19.27 3.84
C HIS A 1055 6.37 18.00 2.99
N LYS A 1056 6.93 18.04 1.77
CA LYS A 1056 7.16 16.84 0.94
C LYS A 1056 8.40 16.08 1.41
N LEU A 1057 9.46 16.80 1.81
CA LEU A 1057 10.59 16.19 2.50
C LEU A 1057 10.10 15.56 3.83
N CYS A 1058 9.30 16.28 4.62
CA CYS A 1058 8.67 15.73 5.83
C CYS A 1058 7.67 14.60 5.58
N ARG A 1059 6.99 14.52 4.43
CA ARG A 1059 6.10 13.39 4.06
C ARG A 1059 6.88 12.16 3.60
N PHE A 1060 8.04 12.36 2.97
CA PHE A 1060 8.95 11.28 2.60
C PHE A 1060 9.72 10.75 3.81
N LEU A 1061 9.89 11.56 4.85
CA LEU A 1061 10.43 11.17 6.16
C LEU A 1061 9.38 10.51 7.09
N LYS A 1062 8.11 10.43 6.67
CA LYS A 1062 6.97 9.85 7.44
C LYS A 1062 6.40 8.57 6.80
N ARG A 1063 6.95 8.11 5.68
CA ARG A 1063 6.72 6.79 5.09
C ARG A 1063 8.03 6.03 5.15
#